data_AF-A0A840I579-F1
#
_entry.id   AF-A0A840I579-F1
#
_cell.length_a   1.000
_cell.length_b   1.000
_cell.length_c   1.000
_cell.angle_alpha   90.00
_cell.angle_beta   90.00
_cell.angle_gamma   90.00
#
_symmetry.space_group_name_H-M   'P 1'
#
loop_
_entity.id
_entity.type
_entity.pdbx_description
1 polymer ?
#
loop_
_entity_poly.entity_id
_entity_poly.type
_entity_poly.pdbx_seq_one_letter_code
_entity_poly.pdbx_strand_id
1 'polypeptide(L)'
;MTSIVRTEGRGAALGALLLLSSTALSTALAQDAPIVLPGAPGQDAQALSAEEAIKVSDARYSPADVAYLQAMIPHHYQAVVMARMAPERTNNEDVLAAAGRIERSQLDEISFMQTWLSDRGEDAPDPESTDHMHEVSDEAAKAHRAMGMATPEQIAQLEAAQGTEFDRMFLDLMIPHHEGAVTMTDTLLHQPGSAYEPRLFDFTGELVNDQTAEINRMNRLLAGLSEDERVGLAAGVDDAGQAAKNLTLLASLPKPPGFFDPSNPAGLPPVLPAEDEAGDQDDTPEDRGEETAEEEAADEAETASREEGESGDSMTQYVERYPHLAFWNTDMAFAGDTLVTGNYHGFNIYKLDQEGMPTLTSSVVCPGGQGDVSIVGDLLIMSVEQTRGRVDCGLQGIEEDVSEERFRGLRIFDISDLSRPKQVGQVQTCRGSHTHSVVAADRRRIVVYNSGTSSIRDEKELEGCVEGLPGEERSALFSIDVIEIPVRRPERARIISSPRVFADDETGRIAGLWSGGDHGEGTQETRRTDQCHDITVFPEKNLAAGACSGNGILLDISDPMKPKRIDAVNDDGFAYWHSATFNNDGTKVIFTDEWGGGVQPRCKASDPMNWGADAIYRIEDGKLVYESHYKMPAPQSDTENCVAHNGSVVPVPGRDLFVQAWYQGGLSVMDFTDEKDPVEVAYFDRGPIMEDRTVIGGYWSTYYYDGKIYGTEIVRGLDVMALEPSEYLTENELAAAALADFGDAFNPQQQFPVSWPAEPVVAKAYIDQLVRSGTVTEDAASRMMATLDQAAEALSGSGRDRDLAGAVEGLAEGVSASDAQGQERVAALTGTLAGIAGRLR
;
A
#
# COMPACT_ATOMS: atom_id res chain seq x y z
N MET A 1 -46.84 -84.24 13.60
CA MET A 1 -47.89 -83.38 14.19
C MET A 1 -47.23 -82.09 14.63
N THR A 2 -47.87 -80.92 14.41
CA THR A 2 -47.68 -79.61 15.13
C THR A 2 -46.25 -79.06 15.38
N SER A 3 -45.94 -77.76 15.25
CA SER A 3 -46.67 -76.62 14.66
C SER A 3 -45.73 -75.42 14.42
N ILE A 4 -45.69 -74.90 13.19
CA ILE A 4 -45.93 -73.48 12.83
C ILE A 4 -45.24 -72.33 13.63
N VAL A 5 -44.39 -71.56 12.91
CA VAL A 5 -44.28 -70.06 12.82
C VAL A 5 -43.19 -69.24 13.57
N ARG A 6 -42.41 -68.49 12.73
CA ARG A 6 -41.73 -67.17 12.90
C ARG A 6 -40.65 -66.98 13.99
N THR A 7 -39.72 -65.99 13.89
CA THR A 7 -39.55 -64.90 12.91
C THR A 7 -38.07 -64.67 12.54
N GLU A 8 -37.83 -64.02 11.40
CA GLU A 8 -36.71 -63.12 10.99
C GLU A 8 -35.31 -63.22 11.62
N GLY A 9 -34.28 -63.19 10.76
CA GLY A 9 -32.87 -63.06 11.15
C GLY A 9 -32.07 -62.14 10.23
N ARG A 10 -31.07 -61.47 10.81
CA ARG A 10 -29.99 -60.70 10.14
C ARG A 10 -28.74 -60.77 11.03
N GLY A 11 -27.55 -60.67 10.42
CA GLY A 11 -26.28 -60.54 11.17
C GLY A 11 -25.30 -61.70 11.00
N ALA A 12 -24.71 -61.83 9.82
CA ALA A 12 -23.46 -62.57 9.62
C ALA A 12 -22.67 -61.88 8.49
N ALA A 13 -21.55 -61.25 8.83
CA ALA A 13 -20.70 -60.53 7.89
C ALA A 13 -19.41 -61.32 7.63
N LEU A 14 -19.03 -61.48 6.36
CA LEU A 14 -17.69 -61.94 5.95
C LEU A 14 -17.47 -61.65 4.46
N GLY A 15 -16.22 -61.39 4.05
CA GLY A 15 -15.79 -61.37 2.65
C GLY A 15 -15.53 -59.97 2.08
N ALA A 16 -14.24 -59.65 1.89
CA ALA A 16 -13.80 -58.50 1.11
C ALA A 16 -13.33 -58.95 -0.28
N LEU A 17 -13.40 -58.07 -1.29
CA LEU A 17 -12.26 -57.75 -2.17
C LEU A 17 -12.54 -56.55 -3.12
N LEU A 18 -11.56 -55.65 -3.20
CA LEU A 18 -11.06 -54.90 -4.38
C LEU A 18 -11.99 -54.68 -5.60
N LEU A 19 -12.24 -53.40 -5.96
CA LEU A 19 -11.53 -52.71 -7.07
C LEU A 19 -12.02 -51.26 -7.30
N LEU A 20 -11.05 -50.35 -7.50
CA LEU A 20 -11.08 -49.11 -8.33
C LEU A 20 -12.27 -48.12 -8.23
N SER A 21 -11.99 -46.98 -7.58
CA SER A 21 -12.19 -45.66 -8.20
C SER A 21 -11.11 -44.69 -7.69
N SER A 22 -10.70 -43.74 -8.53
CA SER A 22 -9.55 -42.85 -8.27
C SER A 22 -9.94 -41.40 -8.43
N THR A 23 -9.85 -40.63 -7.35
CA THR A 23 -9.81 -39.16 -7.34
C THR A 23 -8.65 -38.75 -6.45
N ALA A 24 -7.81 -37.84 -6.94
CA ALA A 24 -6.67 -37.34 -6.18
C ALA A 24 -7.16 -36.39 -5.07
N LEU A 25 -6.55 -36.48 -3.90
CA LEU A 25 -6.66 -35.46 -2.86
C LEU A 25 -5.26 -34.92 -2.62
N SER A 26 -4.93 -33.81 -3.28
CA SER A 26 -3.70 -33.06 -3.00
C SER A 26 -3.94 -32.23 -1.74
N THR A 27 -3.37 -32.65 -0.62
CA THR A 27 -3.34 -31.87 0.63
C THR A 27 -1.92 -31.41 0.90
N ALA A 28 -1.79 -30.16 1.36
CA ALA A 28 -0.55 -29.38 1.30
C ALA A 28 0.67 -30.01 1.97
N LEU A 29 1.85 -29.71 1.40
CA LEU A 29 3.12 -29.74 2.13
C LEU A 29 3.30 -28.39 2.84
N ALA A 30 2.86 -28.29 4.10
CA ALA A 30 3.42 -27.28 4.99
C ALA A 30 4.88 -27.70 5.30
N GLN A 31 5.82 -26.76 5.21
CA GLN A 31 7.26 -27.05 5.21
C GLN A 31 7.93 -26.37 6.42
N ASP A 32 8.72 -27.15 7.19
CA ASP A 32 9.33 -26.74 8.47
C ASP A 32 10.47 -25.71 8.30
N ALA A 33 10.12 -24.46 7.99
CA ALA A 33 11.07 -23.34 8.03
C ALA A 33 11.28 -22.84 9.48
N PRO A 34 12.50 -22.46 9.88
CA PRO A 34 12.77 -21.95 11.22
C PRO A 34 12.25 -20.51 11.42
N ILE A 35 11.53 -20.29 12.51
CA ILE A 35 11.25 -18.95 13.05
C ILE A 35 12.42 -18.55 13.95
N VAL A 36 13.00 -17.38 13.70
CA VAL A 36 14.26 -16.90 14.28
C VAL A 36 14.05 -15.54 14.94
N LEU A 37 14.34 -15.44 16.24
CA LEU A 37 14.50 -14.16 16.96
C LEU A 37 15.99 -13.82 17.02
N PRO A 38 16.50 -12.79 16.32
CA PRO A 38 17.87 -12.31 16.51
C PRO A 38 18.04 -11.75 17.93
N GLY A 39 19.26 -11.82 18.47
CA GLY A 39 19.62 -11.04 19.66
C GLY A 39 20.19 -9.66 19.28
N ALA A 40 20.48 -8.83 20.28
CA ALA A 40 21.17 -7.54 20.08
C ALA A 40 22.51 -7.71 19.32
N PRO A 41 23.03 -6.67 18.63
CA PRO A 41 24.13 -6.81 17.67
C PRO A 41 25.32 -7.66 18.15
N GLY A 42 25.56 -8.77 17.44
CA GLY A 42 26.62 -9.75 17.73
C GLY A 42 26.22 -10.92 18.66
N GLN A 43 25.04 -10.90 19.28
CA GLN A 43 24.51 -12.03 20.06
C GLN A 43 23.96 -13.15 19.15
N ASP A 44 23.69 -14.33 19.71
CA ASP A 44 23.18 -15.48 18.96
C ASP A 44 21.64 -15.54 19.01
N ALA A 45 21.03 -15.90 17.88
CA ALA A 45 19.59 -15.94 17.71
C ALA A 45 18.92 -17.12 18.45
N GLN A 46 17.67 -16.90 18.86
CA GLN A 46 16.81 -17.83 19.61
C GLN A 46 15.56 -18.19 18.78
N ALA A 47 14.70 -19.06 19.31
CA ALA A 47 13.42 -19.41 18.71
C ALA A 47 12.28 -19.09 19.70
N LEU A 48 11.10 -18.75 19.18
CA LEU A 48 9.94 -18.27 19.95
C LEU A 48 8.68 -19.10 19.72
N SER A 49 7.73 -18.96 20.64
CA SER A 49 6.34 -19.44 20.57
C SER A 49 5.36 -18.26 20.56
N ALA A 50 4.18 -18.45 19.97
CA ALA A 50 3.28 -17.35 19.57
C ALA A 50 2.23 -16.91 20.61
N GLU A 51 2.18 -17.51 21.82
CA GLU A 51 0.97 -17.49 22.67
C GLU A 51 0.96 -16.48 23.85
N GLU A 52 2.00 -15.66 24.06
CA GLU A 52 2.24 -14.99 25.36
C GLU A 52 2.08 -13.44 25.41
N ALA A 53 1.02 -12.84 24.84
CA ALA A 53 0.77 -11.37 24.92
C ALA A 53 -0.72 -10.91 24.93
N ILE A 54 -1.00 -9.76 25.63
CA ILE A 54 -2.20 -8.85 25.62
C ILE A 54 -3.19 -8.89 26.83
N LYS A 55 -3.61 -7.69 27.36
CA LYS A 55 -4.97 -7.31 27.89
C LYS A 55 -5.15 -5.77 28.21
N VAL A 56 -6.37 -5.30 28.59
CA VAL A 56 -6.99 -3.91 28.48
C VAL A 56 -7.69 -3.49 29.83
N SER A 57 -8.30 -2.32 30.22
CA SER A 57 -8.96 -1.08 29.63
C SER A 57 -8.92 0.16 30.63
N ASP A 58 -9.79 1.20 30.85
CA ASP A 58 -11.07 1.88 30.40
C ASP A 58 -11.24 3.26 31.18
N ALA A 59 -12.26 4.16 31.19
CA ALA A 59 -13.22 4.83 30.24
C ALA A 59 -14.16 5.89 30.96
N ARG A 60 -14.55 7.06 30.36
CA ARG A 60 -15.76 7.94 30.67
C ARG A 60 -15.86 9.32 29.93
N TYR A 61 -17.07 9.92 29.86
CA TYR A 61 -17.54 10.95 28.87
C TYR A 61 -17.29 12.46 29.16
N SER A 62 -17.58 13.38 28.20
CA SER A 62 -17.14 14.81 28.22
C SER A 62 -18.06 15.83 27.49
N PRO A 63 -17.75 17.15 27.49
CA PRO A 63 -18.55 18.18 26.81
C PRO A 63 -18.50 18.23 25.27
N ALA A 64 -17.58 17.52 24.60
CA ALA A 64 -17.50 17.51 23.14
C ALA A 64 -18.80 16.94 22.50
N ASP A 65 -19.34 15.93 23.18
CA ASP A 65 -20.60 15.22 22.94
C ASP A 65 -21.78 16.15 22.61
N VAL A 66 -21.91 17.25 23.36
CA VAL A 66 -22.98 18.24 23.20
C VAL A 66 -22.84 19.02 21.89
N ALA A 67 -21.62 19.46 21.58
CA ALA A 67 -21.35 20.30 20.41
C ALA A 67 -21.50 19.53 19.09
N TYR A 68 -21.12 18.24 19.09
CA TYR A 68 -21.31 17.35 17.94
C TYR A 68 -22.80 17.19 17.58
N LEU A 69 -23.65 16.85 18.54
CA LEU A 69 -25.09 16.63 18.29
C LEU A 69 -25.79 17.91 17.81
N GLN A 70 -25.40 19.07 18.34
CA GLN A 70 -25.90 20.37 17.88
C GLN A 70 -25.50 20.70 16.44
N ALA A 71 -24.32 20.26 15.99
CA ALA A 71 -23.85 20.46 14.61
C ALA A 71 -24.46 19.45 13.61
N MET A 72 -24.75 18.22 14.05
CA MET A 72 -25.24 17.15 13.19
C MET A 72 -26.74 17.27 12.83
N ILE A 73 -27.57 17.86 13.69
CA ILE A 73 -29.00 18.11 13.41
C ILE A 73 -29.25 18.92 12.11
N PRO A 74 -28.64 20.10 11.87
CA PRO A 74 -28.83 20.85 10.63
C PRO A 74 -28.14 20.21 9.42
N HIS A 75 -27.13 19.35 9.64
CA HIS A 75 -26.49 18.56 8.60
C HIS A 75 -27.46 17.53 8.01
N HIS A 76 -28.02 16.67 8.85
CA HIS A 76 -28.99 15.63 8.43
C HIS A 76 -30.23 16.21 7.74
N TYR A 77 -30.67 17.42 8.09
CA TYR A 77 -31.80 18.05 7.44
C TYR A 77 -31.52 18.41 5.96
N GLN A 78 -30.27 18.67 5.57
CA GLN A 78 -29.94 18.91 4.15
C GLN A 78 -30.04 17.64 3.31
N ALA A 79 -29.63 16.47 3.82
CA ALA A 79 -29.88 15.18 3.17
C ALA A 79 -31.38 14.95 2.92
N VAL A 80 -32.23 15.23 3.92
CA VAL A 80 -33.69 15.16 3.79
C VAL A 80 -34.23 16.09 2.69
N VAL A 81 -33.69 17.31 2.56
CA VAL A 81 -34.07 18.26 1.49
C VAL A 81 -33.69 17.73 0.10
N MET A 82 -32.50 17.15 -0.06
CA MET A 82 -32.06 16.56 -1.33
C MET A 82 -32.85 15.30 -1.69
N ALA A 83 -33.07 14.39 -0.73
CA ALA A 83 -33.82 13.15 -0.90
C ALA A 83 -35.25 13.39 -1.42
N ARG A 84 -35.92 14.43 -0.90
CA ARG A 84 -37.29 14.82 -1.30
C ARG A 84 -37.44 15.22 -2.77
N MET A 85 -36.35 15.54 -3.48
CA MET A 85 -36.41 15.92 -4.89
C MET A 85 -36.55 14.71 -5.84
N ALA A 86 -35.99 13.54 -5.47
CA ALA A 86 -35.85 12.41 -6.37
C ALA A 86 -37.17 11.90 -7.01
N PRO A 87 -38.30 11.78 -6.29
CA PRO A 87 -39.57 11.28 -6.83
C PRO A 87 -40.17 12.12 -7.98
N GLU A 88 -39.71 13.36 -8.17
CA GLU A 88 -40.14 14.23 -9.27
C GLU A 88 -39.08 14.40 -10.38
N ARG A 89 -37.89 13.82 -10.25
CA ARG A 89 -36.73 14.09 -11.14
C ARG A 89 -36.15 12.86 -11.82
N THR A 90 -36.34 11.65 -11.26
CA THR A 90 -35.87 10.39 -11.87
C THR A 90 -36.94 9.28 -11.86
N ASN A 91 -36.72 8.28 -12.71
CA ASN A 91 -37.45 7.01 -12.74
C ASN A 91 -36.54 5.80 -12.46
N ASN A 92 -35.34 6.05 -11.93
CA ASN A 92 -34.38 5.04 -11.53
C ASN A 92 -34.80 4.47 -10.16
N GLU A 93 -35.38 3.27 -10.16
CA GLU A 93 -35.97 2.64 -8.96
C GLU A 93 -34.96 2.49 -7.81
N ASP A 94 -33.68 2.27 -8.09
CA ASP A 94 -32.65 2.11 -7.07
C ASP A 94 -32.25 3.45 -6.42
N VAL A 95 -32.18 4.53 -7.20
CA VAL A 95 -31.98 5.90 -6.70
C VAL A 95 -33.21 6.37 -5.90
N LEU A 96 -34.43 6.06 -6.38
CA LEU A 96 -35.67 6.32 -5.65
C LEU A 96 -35.71 5.54 -4.32
N ALA A 97 -35.24 4.29 -4.31
CA ALA A 97 -35.13 3.48 -3.10
C ALA A 97 -34.02 3.98 -2.15
N ALA A 98 -32.93 4.58 -2.66
CA ALA A 98 -31.89 5.21 -1.87
C ALA A 98 -32.39 6.51 -1.22
N ALA A 99 -32.85 7.48 -2.01
CA ALA A 99 -33.44 8.72 -1.51
C ALA A 99 -34.56 8.45 -0.50
N GLY A 100 -35.42 7.48 -0.80
CA GLY A 100 -36.49 7.05 0.09
C GLY A 100 -36.02 6.36 1.38
N ARG A 101 -34.78 5.89 1.52
CA ARG A 101 -34.21 5.42 2.80
C ARG A 101 -33.62 6.58 3.58
N ILE A 102 -32.75 7.37 2.95
CA ILE A 102 -32.11 8.59 3.49
C ILE A 102 -33.14 9.52 4.16
N GLU A 103 -34.31 9.77 3.54
CA GLU A 103 -35.34 10.61 4.16
C GLU A 103 -35.83 10.09 5.52
N ARG A 104 -35.83 8.76 5.76
CA ARG A 104 -36.35 8.18 7.00
C ARG A 104 -35.29 8.10 8.10
N SER A 105 -34.11 7.53 7.81
CA SER A 105 -33.00 7.43 8.78
C SER A 105 -32.69 8.80 9.38
N GLN A 106 -32.40 9.77 8.51
CA GLN A 106 -32.00 11.12 8.92
C GLN A 106 -33.05 11.86 9.76
N LEU A 107 -34.35 11.57 9.58
CA LEU A 107 -35.42 12.14 10.43
C LEU A 107 -35.53 11.46 11.80
N ASP A 108 -35.34 10.14 11.87
CA ASP A 108 -35.34 9.40 13.13
C ASP A 108 -34.06 9.70 13.94
N GLU A 109 -32.91 9.87 13.28
CA GLU A 109 -31.63 10.32 13.86
C GLU A 109 -31.73 11.75 14.44
N ILE A 110 -32.31 12.72 13.71
CA ILE A 110 -32.58 14.07 14.25
C ILE A 110 -33.41 14.02 15.53
N SER A 111 -34.44 13.16 15.57
CA SER A 111 -35.30 12.95 16.74
C SER A 111 -34.53 12.40 17.95
N PHE A 112 -33.58 11.48 17.73
CA PHE A 112 -32.66 11.02 18.77
C PHE A 112 -31.81 12.18 19.31
N MET A 113 -31.12 12.92 18.44
CA MET A 113 -30.18 13.97 18.83
C MET A 113 -30.86 15.09 19.64
N GLN A 114 -32.04 15.54 19.19
CA GLN A 114 -32.85 16.53 19.92
C GLN A 114 -33.28 16.02 21.30
N THR A 115 -33.62 14.73 21.41
CA THR A 115 -34.00 14.09 22.69
C THR A 115 -32.80 13.98 23.63
N TRP A 116 -31.64 13.55 23.13
CA TRP A 116 -30.41 13.38 23.93
C TRP A 116 -29.97 14.70 24.58
N LEU A 117 -29.99 15.79 23.81
CA LEU A 117 -29.68 17.15 24.29
C LEU A 117 -30.71 17.61 25.33
N SER A 118 -32.01 17.47 25.02
CA SER A 118 -33.11 17.88 25.89
C SER A 118 -33.10 17.17 27.25
N ASP A 119 -32.84 15.87 27.29
CA ASP A 119 -32.77 15.06 28.53
C ASP A 119 -31.62 15.49 29.46
N ARG A 120 -30.57 16.12 28.91
CA ARG A 120 -29.42 16.64 29.65
C ARG A 120 -29.53 18.14 29.97
N GLY A 121 -30.55 18.81 29.43
CA GLY A 121 -30.81 20.24 29.65
C GLY A 121 -29.98 21.17 28.76
N GLU A 122 -29.37 20.64 27.70
CA GLU A 122 -28.63 21.39 26.69
C GLU A 122 -29.58 21.92 25.59
N ASP A 123 -29.12 22.90 24.81
CA ASP A 123 -29.92 23.49 23.74
C ASP A 123 -30.03 22.53 22.53
N ALA A 124 -31.21 22.48 21.91
CA ALA A 124 -31.56 21.53 20.85
C ALA A 124 -32.06 22.29 19.60
N PRO A 125 -31.24 22.39 18.54
CA PRO A 125 -31.59 23.15 17.33
C PRO A 125 -32.89 22.73 16.66
N ASP A 126 -33.63 23.71 16.14
CA ASP A 126 -34.80 23.52 15.27
C ASP A 126 -34.33 23.39 13.81
N PRO A 127 -34.46 22.21 13.16
CA PRO A 127 -33.96 21.99 11.80
C PRO A 127 -34.75 22.75 10.72
N GLU A 128 -35.97 23.23 11.01
CA GLU A 128 -36.74 24.07 10.07
C GLU A 128 -36.45 25.57 10.23
N SER A 129 -35.52 25.96 11.11
CA SER A 129 -35.15 27.36 11.38
C SER A 129 -34.43 28.03 10.20
N THR A 130 -35.10 28.97 9.55
CA THR A 130 -34.57 29.68 8.38
C THR A 130 -33.50 30.74 8.70
N ASP A 131 -33.28 31.09 9.97
CA ASP A 131 -32.27 32.08 10.37
C ASP A 131 -30.83 31.60 10.09
N HIS A 132 -30.58 30.29 9.98
CA HIS A 132 -29.25 29.72 9.68
C HIS A 132 -28.93 29.66 8.17
N MET A 133 -29.92 29.84 7.29
CA MET A 133 -29.80 29.53 5.86
C MET A 133 -29.57 30.76 4.95
N HIS A 134 -29.50 31.98 5.51
CA HIS A 134 -29.56 33.21 4.72
C HIS A 134 -28.47 34.27 4.98
N GLU A 135 -27.70 34.19 6.08
CA GLU A 135 -26.48 34.99 6.28
C GLU A 135 -25.36 34.13 6.91
N VAL A 136 -24.70 33.28 6.09
CA VAL A 136 -23.42 32.65 6.47
C VAL A 136 -22.26 33.62 6.25
N SER A 137 -21.32 33.70 7.20
CA SER A 137 -20.03 34.36 6.98
C SER A 137 -19.09 33.47 6.15
N ASP A 138 -17.99 34.03 5.65
CA ASP A 138 -16.98 33.27 4.89
C ASP A 138 -16.42 32.09 5.71
N GLU A 139 -16.27 32.25 7.03
CA GLU A 139 -15.86 31.18 7.95
C GLU A 139 -16.92 30.08 8.09
N ALA A 140 -18.21 30.44 8.18
CA ALA A 140 -19.30 29.48 8.25
C ALA A 140 -19.49 28.73 6.93
N ALA A 141 -19.36 29.41 5.80
CA ALA A 141 -19.36 28.79 4.47
C ALA A 141 -18.19 27.81 4.29
N LYS A 142 -16.99 28.12 4.83
CA LYS A 142 -15.87 27.18 4.87
C LYS A 142 -16.15 25.98 5.77
N ALA A 143 -16.74 26.18 6.94
CA ALA A 143 -17.14 25.09 7.84
C ALA A 143 -18.17 24.15 7.19
N HIS A 144 -19.19 24.68 6.51
CA HIS A 144 -20.21 23.86 5.83
C HIS A 144 -19.59 22.96 4.75
N ARG A 145 -18.66 23.48 3.92
CA ARG A 145 -17.93 22.68 2.93
C ARG A 145 -17.08 21.58 3.57
N ALA A 146 -16.45 21.85 4.72
CA ALA A 146 -15.67 20.85 5.47
C ALA A 146 -16.53 19.74 6.09
N MET A 147 -17.84 19.95 6.22
CA MET A 147 -18.83 18.96 6.67
C MET A 147 -19.55 18.28 5.48
N GLY A 148 -19.02 18.38 4.26
CA GLY A 148 -19.61 17.75 3.06
C GLY A 148 -20.90 18.37 2.54
N MET A 149 -21.37 19.47 3.15
CA MET A 149 -22.66 20.09 2.81
C MET A 149 -22.65 20.66 1.39
N ALA A 150 -23.70 20.35 0.62
CA ALA A 150 -23.96 20.93 -0.68
C ALA A 150 -24.22 22.44 -0.57
N THR A 151 -23.58 23.21 -1.45
CA THR A 151 -23.79 24.67 -1.55
C THR A 151 -25.18 25.02 -2.09
N PRO A 152 -25.71 26.23 -1.82
CA PRO A 152 -26.96 26.70 -2.42
C PRO A 152 -26.97 26.61 -3.96
N GLU A 153 -25.82 26.83 -4.59
CA GLU A 153 -25.62 26.70 -6.03
C GLU A 153 -25.71 25.24 -6.52
N GLN A 154 -25.19 24.28 -5.76
CA GLN A 154 -25.32 22.84 -6.05
C GLN A 154 -26.77 22.35 -5.84
N ILE A 155 -27.44 22.79 -4.76
CA ILE A 155 -28.86 22.50 -4.51
C ILE A 155 -29.74 23.03 -5.65
N ALA A 156 -29.47 24.24 -6.15
CA ALA A 156 -30.20 24.83 -7.28
C ALA A 156 -29.92 24.14 -8.62
N GLN A 157 -28.75 23.50 -8.79
CA GLN A 157 -28.45 22.65 -9.95
C GLN A 157 -29.18 21.30 -9.85
N LEU A 158 -29.17 20.68 -8.68
CA LEU A 158 -29.88 19.42 -8.41
C LEU A 158 -31.39 19.56 -8.61
N GLU A 159 -31.99 20.69 -8.18
CA GLU A 159 -33.42 20.97 -8.39
C GLU A 159 -33.80 21.01 -9.89
N ALA A 160 -32.85 21.39 -10.76
CA ALA A 160 -33.04 21.57 -12.20
C ALA A 160 -32.70 20.33 -13.05
N ALA A 161 -31.88 19.40 -12.55
CA ALA A 161 -31.46 18.19 -13.25
C ALA A 161 -32.59 17.16 -13.43
N GLN A 162 -32.48 16.27 -14.43
CA GLN A 162 -33.46 15.19 -14.68
C GLN A 162 -32.81 13.90 -15.19
N GLY A 163 -33.43 12.74 -14.91
CA GLY A 163 -32.96 11.43 -15.40
C GLY A 163 -31.55 11.10 -14.91
N THR A 164 -30.72 10.48 -15.77
CA THR A 164 -29.35 10.07 -15.39
C THR A 164 -28.41 11.23 -15.02
N GLU A 165 -28.73 12.47 -15.44
CA GLU A 165 -28.03 13.68 -14.98
C GLU A 165 -28.41 14.04 -13.53
N PHE A 166 -29.69 13.86 -13.16
CA PHE A 166 -30.13 13.91 -11.77
C PHE A 166 -29.57 12.74 -10.95
N ASP A 167 -29.62 11.50 -11.47
CA ASP A 167 -29.11 10.33 -10.75
C ASP A 167 -27.65 10.53 -10.35
N ARG A 168 -26.80 10.96 -11.30
CA ARG A 168 -25.40 11.27 -11.03
C ARG A 168 -25.27 12.43 -10.04
N MET A 169 -25.89 13.59 -10.31
CA MET A 169 -25.75 14.76 -9.42
C MET A 169 -26.31 14.53 -8.01
N PHE A 170 -27.31 13.66 -7.86
CA PHE A 170 -27.83 13.25 -6.56
C PHE A 170 -26.81 12.41 -5.80
N LEU A 171 -26.19 11.42 -6.45
CA LEU A 171 -25.13 10.60 -5.85
C LEU A 171 -23.88 11.44 -5.54
N ASP A 172 -23.39 12.21 -6.50
CA ASP A 172 -22.20 13.09 -6.40
C ASP A 172 -22.33 14.15 -5.28
N LEU A 173 -23.55 14.49 -4.84
CA LEU A 173 -23.78 15.40 -3.72
C LEU A 173 -24.08 14.67 -2.40
N MET A 174 -24.78 13.54 -2.43
CA MET A 174 -25.16 12.81 -1.22
C MET A 174 -24.01 11.95 -0.66
N ILE A 175 -23.14 11.42 -1.51
CA ILE A 175 -21.93 10.68 -1.10
C ILE A 175 -21.01 11.56 -0.22
N PRO A 176 -20.50 12.74 -0.68
CA PRO A 176 -19.65 13.59 0.16
C PRO A 176 -20.40 14.19 1.35
N HIS A 177 -21.73 14.38 1.27
CA HIS A 177 -22.55 14.78 2.41
C HIS A 177 -22.52 13.74 3.53
N HIS A 178 -22.73 12.47 3.22
CA HIS A 178 -22.63 11.36 4.18
C HIS A 178 -21.18 11.15 4.67
N GLU A 179 -20.17 11.27 3.80
CA GLU A 179 -18.74 11.25 4.22
C GLU A 179 -18.44 12.38 5.22
N GLY A 180 -19.09 13.54 5.07
CA GLY A 180 -19.05 14.65 6.02
C GLY A 180 -19.61 14.28 7.40
N ALA A 181 -20.74 13.57 7.46
CA ALA A 181 -21.29 13.08 8.73
C ALA A 181 -20.35 12.08 9.43
N VAL A 182 -19.78 11.13 8.67
CA VAL A 182 -18.79 10.18 9.21
C VAL A 182 -17.56 10.94 9.72
N THR A 183 -17.06 11.92 8.97
CA THR A 183 -15.90 12.76 9.37
C THR A 183 -16.19 13.59 10.62
N MET A 184 -17.39 14.15 10.76
CA MET A 184 -17.81 14.84 11.99
C MET A 184 -17.89 13.90 13.20
N THR A 185 -18.23 12.63 12.98
CA THR A 185 -18.32 11.61 14.03
C THR A 185 -16.95 11.10 14.45
N ASP A 186 -16.05 10.85 13.50
CA ASP A 186 -14.62 10.60 13.75
C ASP A 186 -13.96 11.77 14.49
N THR A 187 -14.29 13.01 14.10
CA THR A 187 -13.83 14.23 14.79
C THR A 187 -14.39 14.35 16.21
N LEU A 188 -15.56 13.75 16.51
CA LEU A 188 -15.98 13.57 17.90
C LEU A 188 -15.09 12.51 18.57
N LEU A 189 -15.10 11.27 18.09
CA LEU A 189 -14.47 10.10 18.72
C LEU A 189 -12.98 10.31 19.06
N HIS A 190 -12.24 11.05 18.23
CA HIS A 190 -10.84 11.41 18.47
C HIS A 190 -10.60 12.40 19.64
N GLN A 191 -11.62 12.99 20.25
CA GLN A 191 -11.45 13.96 21.34
C GLN A 191 -11.27 13.28 22.71
N PRO A 192 -10.21 13.58 23.49
CA PRO A 192 -10.00 12.93 24.78
C PRO A 192 -11.15 13.14 25.78
N GLY A 193 -11.96 12.09 25.95
CA GLY A 193 -13.13 12.07 26.82
C GLY A 193 -14.48 12.06 26.09
N SER A 194 -14.57 12.10 24.77
CA SER A 194 -15.85 12.10 24.05
C SER A 194 -16.54 10.73 23.97
N ALA A 195 -17.84 10.73 23.70
CA ALA A 195 -18.67 9.58 23.29
C ALA A 195 -18.78 8.39 24.27
N TYR A 196 -18.00 8.31 25.36
CA TYR A 196 -18.07 7.22 26.36
C TYR A 196 -19.39 7.15 27.19
N GLU A 197 -20.46 7.84 26.79
CA GLU A 197 -21.80 7.63 27.35
C GLU A 197 -22.51 6.60 26.44
N PRO A 198 -22.86 5.39 26.93
CA PRO A 198 -23.21 4.28 26.04
C PRO A 198 -24.26 4.61 24.99
N ARG A 199 -25.30 5.39 25.32
CA ARG A 199 -26.33 5.77 24.32
C ARG A 199 -25.81 6.69 23.22
N LEU A 200 -24.84 7.55 23.53
CA LEU A 200 -24.16 8.34 22.51
C LEU A 200 -23.20 7.46 21.70
N PHE A 201 -22.46 6.57 22.35
CA PHE A 201 -21.56 5.63 21.67
C PHE A 201 -22.33 4.76 20.66
N ASP A 202 -23.42 4.13 21.12
CA ASP A 202 -24.31 3.32 20.30
C ASP A 202 -24.89 4.14 19.14
N PHE A 203 -25.39 5.36 19.38
CA PHE A 203 -25.87 6.25 18.32
C PHE A 203 -24.77 6.65 17.32
N THR A 204 -23.54 6.95 17.76
CA THR A 204 -22.43 7.24 16.85
C THR A 204 -22.01 6.02 16.04
N GLY A 205 -22.12 4.82 16.61
CA GLY A 205 -21.94 3.56 15.91
C GLY A 205 -23.04 3.29 14.89
N GLU A 206 -24.31 3.47 15.26
CA GLU A 206 -25.48 3.34 14.38
C GLU A 206 -25.39 4.33 13.20
N LEU A 207 -25.14 5.61 13.47
CA LEU A 207 -24.98 6.65 12.45
C LEU A 207 -23.81 6.35 11.51
N VAL A 208 -22.62 5.98 12.02
CA VAL A 208 -21.49 5.60 11.15
C VAL A 208 -21.82 4.34 10.36
N ASN A 209 -22.47 3.34 10.95
CA ASN A 209 -22.86 2.11 10.26
C ASN A 209 -23.88 2.38 9.13
N ASP A 210 -24.96 3.10 9.40
CA ASP A 210 -26.01 3.35 8.40
C ASP A 210 -25.55 4.35 7.34
N GLN A 211 -24.85 5.44 7.71
CA GLN A 211 -24.28 6.37 6.73
C GLN A 211 -23.24 5.69 5.84
N THR A 212 -22.37 4.82 6.40
CA THR A 212 -21.44 4.00 5.60
C THR A 212 -22.17 2.98 4.74
N ALA A 213 -23.24 2.35 5.24
CA ALA A 213 -24.06 1.43 4.45
C ALA A 213 -24.81 2.15 3.32
N GLU A 214 -25.16 3.42 3.47
CA GLU A 214 -25.74 4.25 2.41
C GLU A 214 -24.69 4.77 1.41
N ILE A 215 -23.51 5.21 1.85
CA ILE A 215 -22.34 5.48 0.99
C ILE A 215 -22.03 4.23 0.14
N ASN A 216 -21.86 3.06 0.76
CA ASN A 216 -21.58 1.79 0.09
C ASN A 216 -22.71 1.37 -0.87
N ARG A 217 -23.95 1.85 -0.71
CA ARG A 217 -25.03 1.66 -1.70
C ARG A 217 -24.92 2.67 -2.84
N MET A 218 -24.71 3.94 -2.52
CA MET A 218 -24.61 5.03 -3.50
C MET A 218 -23.41 4.88 -4.43
N ASN A 219 -22.23 4.57 -3.91
CA ASN A 219 -21.05 4.32 -4.73
C ASN A 219 -21.17 3.02 -5.55
N ARG A 220 -21.89 1.99 -5.10
CA ARG A 220 -22.26 0.85 -5.97
C ARG A 220 -23.19 1.24 -7.11
N LEU A 221 -24.12 2.17 -6.90
CA LEU A 221 -24.98 2.70 -7.96
C LEU A 221 -24.22 3.61 -8.95
N LEU A 222 -23.19 4.32 -8.48
CA LEU A 222 -22.32 5.16 -9.30
C LEU A 222 -21.30 4.32 -10.11
N ALA A 223 -20.62 3.38 -9.45
CA ALA A 223 -19.65 2.46 -10.06
C ALA A 223 -20.31 1.45 -11.01
N GLY A 224 -21.57 1.07 -10.77
CA GLY A 224 -22.40 0.28 -11.68
C GLY A 224 -22.73 0.95 -13.03
N LEU A 225 -22.21 2.16 -13.27
CA LEU A 225 -22.21 2.85 -14.56
C LEU A 225 -20.89 2.67 -15.35
N SER A 226 -19.92 1.92 -14.81
CA SER A 226 -18.62 1.60 -15.43
C SER A 226 -18.66 0.31 -16.27
N GLU A 227 -17.66 0.11 -17.13
CA GLU A 227 -17.49 -1.08 -17.99
C GLU A 227 -16.18 -1.87 -17.71
N ASP A 228 -15.38 -1.50 -16.71
CA ASP A 228 -14.14 -2.24 -16.34
C ASP A 228 -14.46 -3.50 -15.50
N GLU A 229 -13.82 -4.64 -15.83
CA GLU A 229 -14.10 -5.95 -15.18
C GLU A 229 -13.56 -6.08 -13.75
N ARG A 230 -12.74 -5.14 -13.27
CA ARG A 230 -12.32 -5.04 -11.87
C ARG A 230 -13.44 -4.54 -10.95
N VAL A 231 -14.44 -3.83 -11.49
CA VAL A 231 -15.50 -3.19 -10.71
C VAL A 231 -16.46 -4.23 -10.12
N GLY A 232 -16.49 -4.33 -8.79
CA GLY A 232 -17.43 -5.23 -8.08
C GLY A 232 -16.97 -6.69 -8.01
N LEU A 233 -15.66 -6.94 -8.02
CA LEU A 233 -15.10 -8.23 -7.65
C LEU A 233 -15.54 -8.65 -6.23
N ALA A 234 -15.81 -9.94 -6.03
CA ALA A 234 -16.24 -10.45 -4.73
C ALA A 234 -15.15 -10.29 -3.67
N ALA A 235 -15.53 -9.89 -2.46
CA ALA A 235 -14.59 -9.76 -1.34
C ALA A 235 -14.12 -11.12 -0.81
N GLY A 236 -12.95 -11.16 -0.16
CA GLY A 236 -12.40 -12.33 0.51
C GLY A 236 -10.90 -12.21 0.82
N VAL A 237 -10.41 -12.98 1.79
CA VAL A 237 -8.96 -13.06 2.07
C VAL A 237 -8.30 -14.01 1.08
N ASP A 238 -8.70 -15.28 1.11
CA ASP A 238 -8.13 -16.37 0.28
C ASP A 238 -8.91 -16.62 -1.02
N ASP A 239 -10.18 -16.20 -1.08
CA ASP A 239 -11.16 -16.58 -2.11
C ASP A 239 -11.87 -15.41 -2.79
N ALA A 240 -11.32 -14.19 -2.67
CA ALA A 240 -11.79 -13.01 -3.41
C ALA A 240 -11.88 -13.26 -4.93
N GLY A 241 -12.85 -12.62 -5.56
CA GLY A 241 -12.94 -12.51 -7.02
C GLY A 241 -11.71 -11.82 -7.59
N GLN A 242 -11.28 -12.25 -8.77
CA GLN A 242 -10.03 -11.79 -9.40
C GLN A 242 -10.29 -11.42 -10.88
N ALA A 243 -9.67 -10.34 -11.33
CA ALA A 243 -9.64 -9.92 -12.74
C ALA A 243 -8.19 -9.85 -13.23
N ALA A 244 -7.94 -10.19 -14.50
CA ALA A 244 -6.58 -10.29 -15.02
C ALA A 244 -6.53 -10.13 -16.53
N LYS A 245 -5.69 -9.20 -17.01
CA LYS A 245 -5.51 -8.88 -18.42
C LYS A 245 -4.03 -8.99 -18.79
N ASN A 246 -3.73 -9.84 -19.78
CA ASN A 246 -2.38 -10.08 -20.30
C ASN A 246 -1.33 -10.49 -19.24
N LEU A 247 -1.78 -11.16 -18.17
CA LEU A 247 -0.96 -11.52 -17.00
C LEU A 247 -1.55 -12.76 -16.32
N THR A 248 -0.71 -13.77 -16.05
CA THR A 248 -1.09 -14.97 -15.30
C THR A 248 -0.59 -14.91 -13.86
N LEU A 249 -1.46 -15.13 -12.87
CA LEU A 249 -1.06 -15.49 -11.52
C LEU A 249 -0.52 -16.94 -11.53
N LEU A 250 0.76 -17.12 -11.21
CA LEU A 250 1.44 -18.42 -11.23
C LEU A 250 1.43 -19.10 -9.86
N ALA A 251 1.62 -18.32 -8.79
CA ALA A 251 1.56 -18.78 -7.42
C ALA A 251 1.09 -17.65 -6.49
N SER A 252 0.36 -18.01 -5.44
CA SER A 252 0.00 -17.15 -4.32
C SER A 252 0.42 -17.88 -3.06
N LEU A 253 1.32 -17.28 -2.29
CA LEU A 253 1.84 -17.84 -1.04
C LEU A 253 1.25 -17.05 0.14
N PRO A 254 0.49 -17.69 1.05
CA PRO A 254 0.03 -17.01 2.26
C PRO A 254 1.21 -16.63 3.15
N LYS A 255 1.01 -15.66 4.04
CA LYS A 255 2.03 -15.29 5.03
C LYS A 255 2.50 -16.50 5.86
N PRO A 256 3.80 -16.58 6.19
CA PRO A 256 4.33 -17.69 6.98
C PRO A 256 3.89 -17.64 8.45
N PRO A 257 3.91 -18.78 9.17
CA PRO A 257 3.59 -18.82 10.59
C PRO A 257 4.43 -17.83 11.42
N GLY A 258 3.78 -17.09 12.32
CA GLY A 258 4.41 -16.00 13.09
C GLY A 258 4.39 -14.63 12.39
N PHE A 259 3.87 -14.55 11.16
CA PHE A 259 3.66 -13.30 10.41
C PHE A 259 2.16 -13.02 10.13
N PHE A 260 1.27 -13.69 10.85
CA PHE A 260 -0.17 -13.40 10.92
C PHE A 260 -0.75 -14.00 12.21
N ASP A 261 -1.94 -13.55 12.60
CA ASP A 261 -2.75 -14.18 13.65
C ASP A 261 -3.65 -15.25 13.02
N PRO A 262 -3.54 -16.55 13.36
CA PRO A 262 -4.39 -17.59 12.79
C PRO A 262 -5.89 -17.48 13.13
N SER A 263 -6.24 -16.71 14.17
CA SER A 263 -7.64 -16.37 14.50
C SER A 263 -8.14 -15.11 13.78
N ASN A 264 -7.22 -14.31 13.22
CA ASN A 264 -7.47 -13.03 12.58
C ASN A 264 -6.50 -12.80 11.39
N PRO A 265 -6.57 -13.62 10.32
CA PRO A 265 -5.62 -13.57 9.21
C PRO A 265 -5.69 -12.24 8.44
N ALA A 266 -6.86 -11.59 8.43
CA ALA A 266 -7.07 -10.27 7.83
C ALA A 266 -6.47 -9.10 8.64
N GLY A 267 -5.91 -9.34 9.83
CA GLY A 267 -5.30 -8.29 10.66
C GLY A 267 -6.30 -7.25 11.19
N LEU A 268 -7.57 -7.64 11.31
CA LEU A 268 -8.70 -6.80 11.72
C LEU A 268 -8.50 -6.21 13.11
N PRO A 269 -9.15 -5.08 13.43
CA PRO A 269 -9.27 -4.64 14.82
C PRO A 269 -10.01 -5.72 15.64
N PRO A 270 -9.62 -5.96 16.92
CA PRO A 270 -10.16 -7.06 17.70
C PRO A 270 -11.65 -6.86 18.04
N VAL A 271 -12.39 -7.96 18.06
CA VAL A 271 -13.82 -7.99 18.40
C VAL A 271 -13.99 -7.84 19.93
N LEU A 272 -14.95 -7.03 20.36
CA LEU A 272 -15.40 -6.96 21.75
C LEU A 272 -16.09 -8.28 22.13
N PRO A 273 -15.65 -9.00 23.19
CA PRO A 273 -16.23 -10.30 23.53
C PRO A 273 -17.71 -10.22 23.89
N ALA A 274 -18.51 -11.15 23.37
CA ALA A 274 -19.84 -11.42 23.92
C ALA A 274 -19.74 -12.08 25.30
N GLU A 275 -20.63 -11.72 26.23
CA GLU A 275 -20.70 -12.31 27.57
C GLU A 275 -21.40 -13.68 27.55
N ASP A 276 -20.65 -14.76 27.31
CA ASP A 276 -21.17 -16.13 27.30
C ASP A 276 -21.27 -16.76 28.71
N GLU A 277 -22.31 -17.60 28.91
CA GLU A 277 -22.78 -18.05 30.21
C GLU A 277 -21.82 -18.99 30.99
N ALA A 278 -21.44 -18.59 32.21
CA ALA A 278 -20.80 -19.47 33.20
C ALA A 278 -21.83 -20.16 34.11
N GLY A 279 -22.17 -21.42 33.81
CA GLY A 279 -23.32 -22.12 34.41
C GLY A 279 -23.20 -22.55 35.89
N ASP A 280 -24.37 -22.68 36.53
CA ASP A 280 -24.57 -23.08 37.94
C ASP A 280 -23.86 -24.39 38.35
N GLN A 281 -23.20 -24.36 39.52
CA GLN A 281 -23.24 -25.46 40.49
C GLN A 281 -23.41 -24.95 41.93
N ASP A 282 -24.65 -25.09 42.40
CA ASP A 282 -25.19 -24.95 43.76
C ASP A 282 -24.30 -25.55 44.88
N ASP A 283 -24.03 -24.77 45.94
CA ASP A 283 -24.21 -25.25 47.33
C ASP A 283 -24.40 -24.06 48.33
N THR A 284 -24.86 -24.38 49.54
CA THR A 284 -25.62 -23.48 50.43
C THR A 284 -24.82 -22.81 51.57
N PRO A 285 -25.28 -21.64 52.12
CA PRO A 285 -24.53 -20.85 53.11
C PRO A 285 -25.01 -21.01 54.57
N GLU A 286 -24.11 -20.94 55.57
CA GLU A 286 -24.49 -20.67 56.98
C GLU A 286 -23.39 -20.03 57.88
N ASP A 287 -23.77 -18.92 58.55
CA ASP A 287 -23.41 -18.43 59.90
C ASP A 287 -21.97 -17.97 60.36
N ARG A 288 -21.85 -16.63 60.54
CA ARG A 288 -21.22 -15.83 61.65
C ARG A 288 -19.75 -16.02 62.12
N GLY A 289 -19.08 -14.88 62.38
CA GLY A 289 -17.91 -14.78 63.29
C GLY A 289 -17.34 -13.36 63.46
N GLU A 290 -17.43 -12.79 64.67
CA GLU A 290 -17.17 -11.39 65.07
C GLU A 290 -15.71 -10.86 65.10
N GLU A 291 -15.60 -9.53 65.27
CA GLU A 291 -14.56 -8.73 65.99
C GLU A 291 -13.25 -8.21 65.32
N THR A 292 -13.27 -6.89 65.07
CA THR A 292 -12.20 -5.87 65.29
C THR A 292 -10.97 -5.78 64.37
N ALA A 293 -10.37 -4.59 64.34
CA ALA A 293 -9.35 -4.15 63.37
C ALA A 293 -8.15 -3.48 64.06
N GLU A 294 -7.01 -3.38 63.34
CA GLU A 294 -6.25 -2.12 63.21
C GLU A 294 -5.24 -2.16 62.03
N GLU A 295 -5.22 -1.05 61.27
CA GLU A 295 -4.16 -0.49 60.38
C GLU A 295 -3.71 -1.13 59.03
N GLU A 296 -3.74 -0.24 58.01
CA GLU A 296 -2.91 -0.12 56.77
C GLU A 296 -2.83 -1.24 55.71
N ALA A 297 -3.63 -1.11 54.61
CA ALA A 297 -3.16 -1.11 53.21
C ALA A 297 -4.29 -0.73 52.21
N ALA A 298 -3.94 -0.60 50.93
CA ALA A 298 -4.69 -0.06 49.78
C ALA A 298 -6.08 -0.65 49.43
N ASP A 299 -6.91 0.21 48.83
CA ASP A 299 -8.01 -0.06 47.87
C ASP A 299 -7.70 0.83 46.63
N GLU A 300 -7.99 0.54 45.35
CA GLU A 300 -8.61 -0.61 44.67
C GLU A 300 -9.93 -1.14 45.24
N ALA A 301 -11.05 -0.58 44.75
CA ALA A 301 -12.33 -1.27 44.70
C ALA A 301 -13.18 -0.75 43.52
N GLU A 302 -13.73 -1.67 42.75
CA GLU A 302 -14.76 -1.42 41.73
C GLU A 302 -16.18 -1.30 42.36
N THR A 303 -17.20 -1.44 41.50
CA THR A 303 -18.56 -1.94 41.74
C THR A 303 -19.68 -0.93 42.02
N ALA A 304 -20.61 -0.81 41.06
CA ALA A 304 -22.07 -0.93 41.22
C ALA A 304 -22.79 -0.59 39.89
N SER A 305 -23.85 -1.25 39.40
CA SER A 305 -24.33 -2.65 39.47
C SER A 305 -25.75 -2.73 38.87
N ARG A 306 -26.02 -3.63 37.89
CA ARG A 306 -27.36 -4.19 37.51
C ARG A 306 -28.45 -3.17 37.06
N GLU A 307 -29.39 -3.48 36.16
CA GLU A 307 -30.20 -4.70 35.97
C GLU A 307 -30.44 -5.04 34.48
N GLU A 308 -31.10 -6.18 34.23
CA GLU A 308 -31.20 -6.88 32.93
C GLU A 308 -32.41 -6.46 32.06
N GLY A 309 -32.32 -6.68 30.75
CA GLY A 309 -33.43 -6.58 29.79
C GLY A 309 -33.08 -7.18 28.41
N GLU A 310 -33.88 -8.11 27.91
CA GLU A 310 -33.49 -9.02 26.82
C GLU A 310 -33.63 -8.47 25.38
N SER A 311 -32.68 -8.89 24.52
CA SER A 311 -32.81 -9.20 23.07
C SER A 311 -32.84 -8.09 22.00
N GLY A 312 -31.93 -8.23 20.99
CA GLY A 312 -32.06 -7.65 19.64
C GLY A 312 -30.74 -7.10 19.05
N ASP A 313 -30.04 -7.90 18.23
CA ASP A 313 -28.88 -7.59 17.35
C ASP A 313 -27.86 -6.50 17.78
N SER A 314 -26.63 -6.91 18.08
CA SER A 314 -25.51 -6.02 18.44
C SER A 314 -24.53 -5.76 17.28
N MET A 315 -24.18 -4.48 17.04
CA MET A 315 -23.20 -4.08 16.01
C MET A 315 -22.15 -3.04 16.48
N THR A 316 -22.02 -2.81 17.78
CA THR A 316 -20.95 -2.00 18.40
C THR A 316 -19.83 -2.90 18.95
N GLN A 317 -19.10 -3.58 18.06
CA GLN A 317 -18.26 -4.75 18.42
C GLN A 317 -16.74 -4.66 18.15
N TYR A 318 -16.14 -3.49 17.89
CA TYR A 318 -14.71 -3.40 17.50
C TYR A 318 -13.92 -2.33 18.27
N VAL A 319 -12.62 -2.56 18.47
CA VAL A 319 -11.70 -1.62 19.15
C VAL A 319 -10.89 -0.81 18.12
N GLU A 320 -10.91 0.52 18.19
CA GLU A 320 -10.27 1.45 17.22
C GLU A 320 -8.73 1.34 17.09
N ARG A 321 -8.06 0.57 17.96
CA ARG A 321 -6.60 0.40 17.93
C ARG A 321 -6.21 -0.90 17.22
N TYR A 322 -5.48 -0.76 16.12
CA TYR A 322 -4.78 -1.87 15.46
C TYR A 322 -3.93 -2.69 16.45
N PRO A 323 -3.81 -4.02 16.27
CA PRO A 323 -3.01 -4.86 17.15
C PRO A 323 -1.56 -4.38 17.31
N HIS A 324 -0.99 -4.54 18.53
CA HIS A 324 0.44 -4.32 18.80
C HIS A 324 1.36 -5.13 17.87
N LEU A 325 0.82 -6.18 17.25
CA LEU A 325 1.46 -7.06 16.27
C LEU A 325 0.92 -6.81 14.85
N ALA A 326 0.82 -5.55 14.39
CA ALA A 326 0.58 -5.28 12.98
C ALA A 326 1.65 -5.97 12.12
N PHE A 327 1.21 -6.93 11.28
CA PHE A 327 2.00 -7.84 10.45
C PHE A 327 1.97 -7.48 8.96
N TRP A 328 1.93 -6.20 8.61
CA TRP A 328 1.87 -5.75 7.21
C TRP A 328 3.16 -6.11 6.47
N ASN A 329 3.04 -6.74 5.30
CA ASN A 329 4.17 -6.96 4.39
C ASN A 329 4.56 -5.62 3.74
N THR A 330 5.85 -5.45 3.43
CA THR A 330 6.37 -4.22 2.81
C THR A 330 7.23 -4.52 1.57
N ASP A 331 8.20 -3.66 1.23
CA ASP A 331 9.09 -3.84 0.08
C ASP A 331 9.91 -5.14 0.15
N MET A 332 10.43 -5.58 -0.99
CA MET A 332 11.23 -6.80 -1.12
C MET A 332 12.51 -6.61 -1.95
N ALA A 333 13.55 -7.36 -1.64
CA ALA A 333 14.86 -7.31 -2.30
C ALA A 333 15.31 -8.68 -2.79
N PHE A 334 16.08 -8.71 -3.89
CA PHE A 334 16.53 -9.93 -4.56
C PHE A 334 18.05 -9.93 -4.75
N ALA A 335 18.69 -11.09 -4.62
CA ALA A 335 20.10 -11.29 -4.97
C ALA A 335 20.30 -12.72 -5.49
N GLY A 336 20.53 -12.87 -6.80
CA GLY A 336 20.62 -14.17 -7.45
C GLY A 336 19.35 -15.01 -7.23
N ASP A 337 19.48 -16.15 -6.57
CA ASP A 337 18.37 -17.07 -6.24
C ASP A 337 17.72 -16.82 -4.87
N THR A 338 18.00 -15.68 -4.23
CA THR A 338 17.47 -15.30 -2.91
C THR A 338 16.53 -14.12 -3.02
N LEU A 339 15.35 -14.22 -2.40
CA LEU A 339 14.35 -13.17 -2.23
C LEU A 339 14.13 -12.94 -0.73
N VAL A 340 14.12 -11.68 -0.28
CA VAL A 340 13.75 -11.29 1.08
C VAL A 340 12.58 -10.33 1.03
N THR A 341 11.47 -10.65 1.71
CA THR A 341 10.31 -9.75 1.85
C THR A 341 10.31 -9.06 3.22
N GLY A 342 10.15 -7.74 3.23
CA GLY A 342 10.01 -6.92 4.43
C GLY A 342 8.64 -7.09 5.09
N ASN A 343 8.57 -6.83 6.40
CA ASN A 343 7.33 -6.82 7.15
C ASN A 343 7.46 -5.98 8.43
N TYR A 344 6.36 -5.39 8.88
CA TYR A 344 6.30 -4.60 10.12
C TYR A 344 6.76 -5.37 11.38
N HIS A 345 6.71 -6.71 11.35
CA HIS A 345 7.14 -7.63 12.41
C HIS A 345 8.56 -8.20 12.21
N GLY A 346 9.22 -8.00 11.07
CA GLY A 346 10.48 -8.65 10.74
C GLY A 346 10.75 -8.77 9.23
N PHE A 347 11.27 -9.91 8.78
CA PHE A 347 11.39 -10.22 7.35
C PHE A 347 11.38 -11.73 7.10
N ASN A 348 11.09 -12.14 5.86
CA ASN A 348 11.06 -13.55 5.46
C ASN A 348 12.01 -13.79 4.29
N ILE A 349 12.84 -14.85 4.40
CA ILE A 349 13.80 -15.23 3.36
C ILE A 349 13.24 -16.42 2.58
N TYR A 350 13.19 -16.27 1.25
CA TYR A 350 12.81 -17.29 0.29
C TYR A 350 13.99 -17.59 -0.64
N LYS A 351 14.01 -18.82 -1.16
CA LYS A 351 14.92 -19.24 -2.22
C LYS A 351 14.11 -19.56 -3.48
N LEU A 352 14.49 -18.98 -4.60
CA LEU A 352 13.86 -19.17 -5.90
C LEU A 352 14.39 -20.46 -6.56
N ASP A 353 13.53 -21.15 -7.33
CA ASP A 353 13.94 -22.22 -8.24
C ASP A 353 14.23 -21.70 -9.66
N GLN A 354 14.38 -22.59 -10.65
CA GLN A 354 14.70 -22.22 -12.04
C GLN A 354 13.50 -21.62 -12.80
N GLU A 355 12.32 -21.69 -12.19
CA GLU A 355 11.06 -21.20 -12.70
C GLU A 355 10.61 -19.91 -12.00
N GLY A 356 11.38 -19.42 -11.02
CA GLY A 356 11.11 -18.23 -10.21
C GLY A 356 10.19 -18.48 -9.00
N MET A 357 9.97 -19.72 -8.59
CA MET A 357 9.04 -20.04 -7.52
C MET A 357 9.72 -19.98 -6.13
N PRO A 358 9.21 -19.17 -5.18
CA PRO A 358 9.83 -18.98 -3.87
C PRO A 358 9.52 -20.14 -2.91
N THR A 359 10.58 -20.74 -2.37
CA THR A 359 10.52 -21.69 -1.24
C THR A 359 11.03 -21.01 0.03
N LEU A 360 10.19 -20.95 1.06
CA LEU A 360 10.53 -20.33 2.35
C LEU A 360 11.75 -21.03 2.99
N THR A 361 12.75 -20.22 3.37
CA THR A 361 14.05 -20.66 3.93
C THR A 361 14.19 -20.28 5.41
N SER A 362 13.72 -19.09 5.81
CA SER A 362 13.60 -18.70 7.22
C SER A 362 12.63 -17.53 7.41
N SER A 363 12.13 -17.38 8.63
CA SER A 363 11.25 -16.29 9.06
C SER A 363 11.87 -15.58 10.26
N VAL A 364 12.28 -14.32 10.09
CA VAL A 364 13.06 -13.59 11.09
C VAL A 364 12.20 -12.55 11.79
N VAL A 365 11.79 -12.87 13.02
CA VAL A 365 10.98 -12.02 13.89
C VAL A 365 11.89 -10.98 14.53
N CYS A 366 11.66 -9.71 14.22
CA CYS A 366 12.37 -8.57 14.82
C CYS A 366 11.52 -7.29 14.65
N PRO A 367 10.51 -7.05 15.50
CA PRO A 367 9.50 -6.02 15.27
C PRO A 367 10.07 -4.61 15.14
N GLY A 368 9.37 -3.76 14.39
CA GLY A 368 9.84 -2.39 14.16
C GLY A 368 8.90 -1.47 13.40
N GLY A 369 7.95 -1.99 12.61
CA GLY A 369 7.21 -1.19 11.64
C GLY A 369 8.07 -0.74 10.45
N GLN A 370 7.42 -0.50 9.31
CA GLN A 370 8.06 -0.58 8.00
C GLN A 370 8.71 -1.94 7.82
N GLY A 371 10.05 -2.03 7.80
CA GLY A 371 10.75 -3.29 7.58
C GLY A 371 11.26 -3.48 6.16
N ASP A 372 11.22 -2.42 5.34
CA ASP A 372 11.78 -2.39 3.97
C ASP A 372 13.25 -2.79 3.97
N VAL A 373 13.66 -3.54 2.95
CA VAL A 373 14.92 -4.29 2.93
C VAL A 373 15.81 -3.96 1.73
N SER A 374 17.13 -4.05 1.92
CA SER A 374 18.13 -4.08 0.84
C SER A 374 19.22 -5.12 1.10
N ILE A 375 19.64 -5.84 0.07
CA ILE A 375 20.71 -6.84 0.09
C ILE A 375 21.99 -6.25 -0.54
N VAL A 376 23.13 -6.39 0.14
CA VAL A 376 24.45 -5.97 -0.36
C VAL A 376 25.50 -7.03 -0.05
N GLY A 377 25.53 -8.08 -0.87
CA GLY A 377 26.34 -9.28 -0.63
C GLY A 377 25.83 -10.06 0.57
N ASP A 378 26.71 -10.44 1.49
CA ASP A 378 26.37 -11.19 2.72
C ASP A 378 25.59 -10.37 3.77
N LEU A 379 25.22 -9.11 3.48
CA LEU A 379 24.54 -8.21 4.41
C LEU A 379 23.13 -7.83 3.93
N LEU A 380 22.17 -7.89 4.86
CA LEU A 380 20.83 -7.32 4.73
C LEU A 380 20.72 -6.05 5.57
N ILE A 381 20.15 -4.99 5.00
CA ILE A 381 19.81 -3.74 5.67
C ILE A 381 18.27 -3.70 5.78
N MET A 382 17.74 -3.25 6.93
CA MET A 382 16.31 -3.20 7.21
C MET A 382 15.93 -1.86 7.85
N SER A 383 14.89 -1.21 7.31
CA SER A 383 14.25 -0.03 7.91
C SER A 383 13.47 -0.35 9.19
N VAL A 384 13.50 0.55 10.16
CA VAL A 384 12.68 0.50 11.38
C VAL A 384 12.22 1.91 11.75
N GLU A 385 10.90 2.14 11.79
CA GLU A 385 10.36 3.46 12.10
C GLU A 385 9.62 3.56 13.45
N GLN A 386 8.84 2.55 13.84
CA GLN A 386 7.90 2.68 14.95
C GLN A 386 8.59 2.56 16.32
N THR A 387 8.02 3.22 17.32
CA THR A 387 8.53 3.24 18.70
C THR A 387 8.55 1.87 19.39
N ARG A 388 7.83 0.87 18.86
CA ARG A 388 7.87 -0.54 19.33
C ARG A 388 9.15 -1.29 18.92
N GLY A 389 9.99 -0.73 18.05
CA GLY A 389 11.28 -1.34 17.71
C GLY A 389 12.20 -1.41 18.93
N ARG A 390 12.83 -2.57 19.15
CA ARG A 390 13.84 -2.78 20.20
C ARG A 390 15.25 -3.02 19.65
N VAL A 391 16.26 -2.66 20.44
CA VAL A 391 17.70 -2.89 20.16
C VAL A 391 18.03 -4.39 20.11
N ASP A 392 17.28 -5.21 20.84
CA ASP A 392 17.48 -6.65 21.03
C ASP A 392 16.51 -7.53 20.22
N CYS A 393 15.75 -6.95 19.28
CA CYS A 393 14.60 -7.56 18.58
C CYS A 393 13.46 -8.07 19.48
N GLY A 394 13.48 -7.82 20.80
CA GLY A 394 12.52 -8.38 21.76
C GLY A 394 11.06 -8.10 21.42
N LEU A 395 10.17 -9.04 21.80
CA LEU A 395 8.72 -8.90 21.62
C LEU A 395 8.04 -8.12 22.76
N GLN A 396 8.72 -7.97 23.89
CA GLN A 396 8.26 -7.15 25.00
C GLN A 396 8.10 -5.68 24.59
N GLY A 397 7.18 -4.97 25.23
CA GLY A 397 6.99 -3.53 25.00
C GLY A 397 8.16 -2.68 25.50
N ILE A 398 7.96 -1.36 25.41
CA ILE A 398 8.75 -0.34 26.11
C ILE A 398 7.74 0.66 26.67
N GLU A 399 7.61 0.69 28.00
CA GLU A 399 6.61 1.49 28.71
C GLU A 399 7.11 2.91 29.02
N GLU A 400 8.42 3.13 29.01
CA GLU A 400 9.04 4.41 29.38
C GLU A 400 9.10 5.40 28.21
N ASP A 401 8.69 6.65 28.41
CA ASP A 401 8.76 7.74 27.41
C ASP A 401 10.16 7.92 26.78
N VAL A 402 11.21 7.55 27.53
CA VAL A 402 12.62 7.61 27.14
C VAL A 402 13.29 6.30 27.56
N SER A 403 13.80 5.51 26.61
CA SER A 403 14.43 4.21 26.91
C SER A 403 15.66 3.92 26.05
N GLU A 404 16.75 3.47 26.68
CA GLU A 404 17.95 2.98 25.99
C GLU A 404 17.69 1.69 25.17
N GLU A 405 16.58 1.00 25.45
CA GLU A 405 16.19 -0.23 24.74
C GLU A 405 15.44 0.06 23.42
N ARG A 406 14.99 1.30 23.19
CA ARG A 406 14.19 1.72 22.02
C ARG A 406 15.03 1.87 20.76
N PHE A 407 14.60 1.22 19.68
CA PHE A 407 15.28 1.26 18.38
C PHE A 407 14.40 1.83 17.25
N ARG A 408 14.93 2.81 16.53
CA ARG A 408 14.37 3.37 15.28
C ARG A 408 15.54 3.84 14.39
N GLY A 409 15.57 3.44 13.12
CA GLY A 409 16.68 3.66 12.18
C GLY A 409 16.97 2.38 11.38
N LEU A 410 18.24 2.14 11.01
CA LEU A 410 18.63 0.96 10.21
C LEU A 410 19.13 -0.20 11.08
N ARG A 411 18.57 -1.40 10.91
CA ARG A 411 19.19 -2.66 11.37
C ARG A 411 20.04 -3.26 10.27
N ILE A 412 21.09 -4.01 10.64
CA ILE A 412 22.03 -4.64 9.72
C ILE A 412 22.24 -6.09 10.15
N PHE A 413 21.91 -7.03 9.27
CA PHE A 413 22.02 -8.47 9.50
C PHE A 413 23.07 -9.09 8.58
N ASP A 414 23.79 -10.09 9.09
CA ASP A 414 24.58 -11.04 8.32
C ASP A 414 23.64 -12.17 7.88
N ILE A 415 23.56 -12.39 6.57
CA ILE A 415 22.70 -13.40 5.92
C ILE A 415 23.51 -14.49 5.20
N SER A 416 24.81 -14.61 5.50
CA SER A 416 25.68 -15.68 4.93
C SER A 416 25.22 -17.10 5.29
N ASP A 417 24.41 -17.25 6.33
CA ASP A 417 23.52 -18.39 6.58
C ASP A 417 22.06 -17.92 6.52
N LEU A 418 21.42 -18.09 5.35
CA LEU A 418 20.01 -17.75 5.10
C LEU A 418 19.02 -18.46 6.05
N SER A 419 19.43 -19.55 6.71
CA SER A 419 18.59 -20.26 7.69
C SER A 419 18.70 -19.69 9.11
N ARG A 420 19.73 -18.86 9.38
CA ARG A 420 20.03 -18.26 10.69
C ARG A 420 20.57 -16.82 10.60
N PRO A 421 19.85 -15.84 9.99
CA PRO A 421 20.28 -14.45 9.96
C PRO A 421 20.61 -13.88 11.34
N LYS A 422 21.67 -13.06 11.42
CA LYS A 422 22.21 -12.54 12.69
C LYS A 422 22.38 -11.03 12.65
N GLN A 423 21.82 -10.30 13.61
CA GLN A 423 22.05 -8.86 13.72
C GLN A 423 23.52 -8.59 14.06
N VAL A 424 24.20 -7.79 13.25
CA VAL A 424 25.64 -7.50 13.34
C VAL A 424 25.95 -6.00 13.41
N GLY A 425 24.96 -5.15 13.14
CA GLY A 425 25.05 -3.70 13.30
C GLY A 425 23.68 -3.05 13.39
N GLN A 426 23.65 -1.79 13.79
CA GLN A 426 22.46 -0.95 13.76
C GLN A 426 22.87 0.53 13.79
N VAL A 427 21.99 1.43 13.33
CA VAL A 427 22.14 2.88 13.41
C VAL A 427 20.85 3.49 13.94
N GLN A 428 20.92 4.12 15.12
CA GLN A 428 19.81 4.92 15.66
C GLN A 428 19.73 6.25 14.92
N THR A 429 18.54 6.67 14.52
CA THR A 429 18.28 7.99 13.90
C THR A 429 17.22 8.77 14.68
N CYS A 430 17.18 10.09 14.47
CA CYS A 430 16.24 10.97 15.18
C CYS A 430 14.76 10.76 14.77
N ARG A 431 14.51 10.23 13.57
CA ARG A 431 13.17 10.07 12.98
C ARG A 431 12.88 8.66 12.46
N GLY A 432 13.67 7.67 12.88
CA GLY A 432 13.57 6.30 12.34
C GLY A 432 14.14 6.16 10.93
N SER A 433 13.88 5.00 10.33
CA SER A 433 14.03 4.77 8.89
C SER A 433 12.67 4.33 8.37
N HIS A 434 12.10 5.13 7.46
CA HIS A 434 10.94 4.75 6.68
C HIS A 434 11.43 3.88 5.52
N THR A 435 11.88 4.48 4.41
CA THR A 435 12.70 3.78 3.39
C THR A 435 14.18 4.13 3.49
N HIS A 436 15.01 3.36 2.81
CA HIS A 436 16.45 3.59 2.70
C HIS A 436 16.98 3.12 1.35
N SER A 437 17.96 3.83 0.78
CA SER A 437 18.51 3.50 -0.54
C SER A 437 20.03 3.35 -0.54
N VAL A 438 20.50 2.28 -1.19
CA VAL A 438 21.92 1.92 -1.27
C VAL A 438 22.60 2.73 -2.37
N VAL A 439 23.28 3.80 -1.99
CA VAL A 439 23.85 4.78 -2.94
C VAL A 439 25.15 4.29 -3.57
N ALA A 440 25.99 3.60 -2.80
CA ALA A 440 27.27 3.06 -3.27
C ALA A 440 27.79 1.94 -2.36
N ALA A 441 28.35 0.88 -2.94
CA ALA A 441 28.97 -0.21 -2.19
C ALA A 441 30.38 -0.54 -2.71
N ASP A 442 31.34 -0.75 -1.81
CA ASP A 442 32.67 -1.27 -2.12
C ASP A 442 33.13 -2.32 -1.08
N ARG A 443 34.27 -2.97 -1.33
CA ARG A 443 34.86 -4.02 -0.45
C ARG A 443 35.33 -3.51 0.94
N ARG A 444 35.02 -2.28 1.32
CA ARG A 444 35.33 -1.62 2.59
C ARG A 444 34.07 -1.10 3.27
N ARG A 445 33.12 -0.52 2.52
CA ARG A 445 31.92 0.16 3.04
C ARG A 445 30.75 0.19 2.06
N ILE A 446 29.56 0.37 2.63
CA ILE A 446 28.32 0.74 1.95
C ILE A 446 27.97 2.17 2.39
N VAL A 447 27.39 2.96 1.48
CA VAL A 447 26.82 4.29 1.74
C VAL A 447 25.32 4.21 1.47
N VAL A 448 24.53 4.67 2.44
CA VAL A 448 23.06 4.58 2.44
C VAL A 448 22.47 5.96 2.70
N TYR A 449 21.41 6.33 1.99
CA TYR A 449 20.53 7.43 2.40
C TYR A 449 19.35 6.87 3.20
N ASN A 450 19.02 7.51 4.32
CA ASN A 450 17.94 7.13 5.23
C ASN A 450 16.87 8.22 5.22
N SER A 451 15.68 7.90 4.74
CA SER A 451 14.46 8.71 4.92
C SER A 451 13.82 8.38 6.27
N GLY A 452 13.42 9.38 7.06
CA GLY A 452 12.74 9.15 8.33
C GLY A 452 11.55 10.09 8.46
N THR A 453 10.34 9.56 8.51
CA THR A 453 9.08 10.34 8.55
C THR A 453 8.55 10.48 9.98
N SER A 454 8.91 9.57 10.88
CA SER A 454 8.48 9.54 12.27
C SER A 454 8.73 10.85 13.04
N SER A 455 7.99 11.02 14.14
CA SER A 455 8.19 12.11 15.10
C SER A 455 9.64 12.15 15.62
N ILE A 456 10.13 13.34 15.94
CA ILE A 456 11.49 13.54 16.48
C ILE A 456 11.56 12.97 17.91
N ARG A 457 12.65 12.29 18.27
CA ARG A 457 12.87 11.82 19.65
C ARG A 457 13.09 12.98 20.61
N ASP A 458 12.78 12.77 21.88
CA ASP A 458 13.28 13.60 22.97
C ASP A 458 14.82 13.60 23.00
N GLU A 459 15.45 14.77 23.18
CA GLU A 459 16.92 14.94 23.24
C GLU A 459 17.55 14.14 24.39
N LYS A 460 16.75 13.65 25.37
CA LYS A 460 17.14 12.70 26.42
C LYS A 460 17.22 11.24 25.95
N GLU A 461 16.45 10.81 24.93
CA GLU A 461 16.55 9.46 24.37
C GLU A 461 17.67 9.38 23.33
N LEU A 462 17.89 10.44 22.56
CA LEU A 462 18.99 10.51 21.60
C LEU A 462 19.52 11.95 21.49
N GLU A 463 20.75 12.17 21.97
CA GLU A 463 21.41 13.48 22.00
C GLU A 463 21.50 14.08 20.59
N GLY A 464 21.08 15.35 20.45
CA GLY A 464 21.09 16.08 19.17
C GLY A 464 19.79 15.98 18.36
N CYS A 465 18.81 15.18 18.79
CA CYS A 465 17.48 15.19 18.19
C CYS A 465 16.68 16.40 18.67
N VAL A 466 16.73 17.47 17.89
CA VAL A 466 16.09 18.76 18.21
C VAL A 466 14.89 18.97 17.30
N GLU A 467 13.72 19.13 17.90
CA GLU A 467 12.60 19.80 17.24
C GLU A 467 12.90 21.30 17.22
N GLY A 468 13.17 21.84 16.02
CA GLY A 468 13.45 23.26 15.81
C GLY A 468 12.50 23.85 14.77
N LEU A 469 12.05 25.08 15.01
CA LEU A 469 11.15 25.83 14.13
C LEU A 469 11.76 25.98 12.71
N PRO A 470 10.93 26.18 11.65
CA PRO A 470 11.41 26.39 10.29
C PRO A 470 12.44 27.52 10.17
N GLY A 471 13.73 27.15 10.11
CA GLY A 471 14.87 28.08 10.12
C GLY A 471 15.92 27.80 11.20
N GLU A 472 15.65 26.93 12.18
CA GLU A 472 16.64 26.54 13.19
C GLU A 472 17.64 25.51 12.65
N GLU A 473 18.91 25.92 12.50
CA GLU A 473 19.99 25.10 11.90
C GLU A 473 20.21 23.71 12.54
N ARG A 474 19.75 23.51 13.79
CA ARG A 474 19.85 22.24 14.54
C ARG A 474 18.68 21.27 14.29
N SER A 475 17.59 21.67 13.64
CA SER A 475 16.37 20.85 13.55
C SER A 475 16.61 19.49 12.89
N ALA A 476 15.99 18.43 13.39
CA ALA A 476 16.02 17.09 12.77
C ALA A 476 15.08 16.97 11.54
N LEU A 477 14.26 18.00 11.28
CA LEU A 477 13.55 18.20 10.01
C LEU A 477 14.49 18.77 8.94
N PHE A 478 14.07 18.73 7.67
CA PHE A 478 14.78 19.36 6.56
C PHE A 478 16.22 18.83 6.35
N SER A 479 16.43 17.53 6.55
CA SER A 479 17.66 16.81 6.18
C SER A 479 17.37 15.36 5.81
N ILE A 480 18.24 14.79 4.99
CA ILE A 480 18.32 13.33 4.77
C ILE A 480 19.56 12.82 5.52
N ASP A 481 19.50 11.65 6.15
CA ASP A 481 20.65 11.10 6.87
C ASP A 481 21.51 10.23 5.93
N VAL A 482 22.81 10.52 5.84
CA VAL A 482 23.78 9.72 5.09
C VAL A 482 24.53 8.83 6.07
N ILE A 483 24.51 7.53 5.83
CA ILE A 483 25.04 6.50 6.73
C ILE A 483 26.19 5.74 6.04
N GLU A 484 27.31 5.56 6.76
CA GLU A 484 28.41 4.67 6.33
C GLU A 484 28.36 3.37 7.10
N ILE A 485 28.21 2.23 6.41
CA ILE A 485 28.28 0.87 6.97
C ILE A 485 29.60 0.22 6.55
N PRO A 486 30.59 0.01 7.43
CA PRO A 486 31.84 -0.66 7.05
C PRO A 486 31.61 -2.18 6.87
N VAL A 487 31.70 -2.72 5.65
CA VAL A 487 31.32 -4.12 5.31
C VAL A 487 31.95 -5.17 6.24
N ARG A 488 33.20 -4.98 6.65
CA ARG A 488 33.92 -5.93 7.53
C ARG A 488 33.69 -5.72 9.02
N ARG A 489 32.99 -4.64 9.39
CA ARG A 489 32.71 -4.17 10.74
C ARG A 489 31.39 -3.37 10.78
N PRO A 490 30.25 -4.01 10.48
CA PRO A 490 28.94 -3.35 10.51
C PRO A 490 28.57 -2.85 11.91
N GLU A 491 29.25 -3.31 12.97
CA GLU A 491 29.13 -2.79 14.34
C GLU A 491 29.60 -1.33 14.50
N ARG A 492 30.09 -0.72 13.40
CA ARG A 492 30.55 0.69 13.31
C ARG A 492 29.80 1.51 12.27
N ALA A 493 28.64 1.00 11.84
CA ALA A 493 27.70 1.78 11.07
C ALA A 493 27.29 3.05 11.83
N ARG A 494 27.17 4.18 11.13
CA ARG A 494 26.83 5.48 11.74
C ARG A 494 26.41 6.50 10.68
N ILE A 495 25.60 7.47 11.09
CA ILE A 495 25.41 8.72 10.36
C ILE A 495 26.77 9.43 10.23
N ILE A 496 27.07 9.95 9.04
CA ILE A 496 28.32 10.66 8.71
C ILE A 496 28.09 12.11 8.28
N SER A 497 26.88 12.42 7.81
CA SER A 497 26.41 13.74 7.39
C SER A 497 24.89 13.72 7.32
N SER A 498 24.24 14.86 7.57
CA SER A 498 22.78 15.02 7.39
C SER A 498 22.51 16.23 6.47
N PRO A 499 22.68 16.10 5.13
CA PRO A 499 22.63 17.23 4.21
C PRO A 499 21.25 17.90 4.16
N ARG A 500 21.26 19.24 4.17
CA ARG A 500 20.07 20.10 4.09
C ARG A 500 19.57 20.24 2.64
N VAL A 501 19.18 19.13 2.00
CA VAL A 501 18.76 19.12 0.58
C VAL A 501 17.51 19.97 0.30
N PHE A 502 16.69 20.20 1.31
CA PHE A 502 15.48 21.03 1.27
C PHE A 502 15.76 22.55 1.43
N ALA A 503 17.03 22.94 1.64
CA ALA A 503 17.39 24.33 1.82
C ALA A 503 17.19 25.14 0.53
N ASP A 504 16.81 26.41 0.70
CA ASP A 504 16.71 27.38 -0.39
C ASP A 504 18.11 27.79 -0.88
N ASP A 505 18.38 27.69 -2.19
CA ASP A 505 19.72 27.88 -2.76
C ASP A 505 20.23 29.35 -2.69
N GLU A 506 19.34 30.35 -2.57
CA GLU A 506 19.73 31.77 -2.52
C GLU A 506 19.94 32.29 -1.09
N THR A 507 19.09 31.87 -0.16
CA THR A 507 19.04 32.36 1.23
C THR A 507 19.67 31.41 2.25
N GLY A 508 19.82 30.13 1.91
CA GLY A 508 20.30 29.08 2.83
C GLY A 508 19.28 28.65 3.90
N ARG A 509 18.02 29.14 3.84
CA ARG A 509 16.95 28.76 4.77
C ARG A 509 16.67 27.25 4.62
N ILE A 510 16.90 26.46 5.68
CA ILE A 510 16.78 24.98 5.62
C ILE A 510 15.39 24.49 5.21
N ALA A 511 14.35 25.19 5.65
CA ALA A 511 12.97 25.00 5.19
C ALA A 511 12.75 25.82 3.92
N GLY A 512 13.43 25.47 2.83
CA GLY A 512 13.47 26.26 1.60
C GLY A 512 12.26 26.04 0.70
N LEU A 513 11.87 24.77 0.58
CA LEU A 513 10.80 24.26 -0.30
C LEU A 513 9.39 24.49 0.28
N TRP A 514 8.37 23.79 -0.23
CA TRP A 514 6.96 24.07 0.03
C TRP A 514 6.57 24.01 1.51
N SER A 515 5.74 24.98 1.93
CA SER A 515 5.34 25.16 3.34
C SER A 515 4.19 24.27 3.81
N GLY A 516 3.50 23.60 2.88
CA GLY A 516 2.22 22.94 3.10
C GLY A 516 1.04 23.89 2.93
N GLY A 517 -0.13 23.33 2.60
CA GLY A 517 -1.42 24.03 2.51
C GLY A 517 -2.16 23.86 1.19
N ASP A 518 -3.30 24.55 1.12
CA ASP A 518 -4.22 24.65 -0.03
C ASP A 518 -3.56 25.32 -1.27
N HIS A 519 -3.61 24.65 -2.42
CA HIS A 519 -3.12 25.17 -3.71
C HIS A 519 -4.16 26.03 -4.47
N GLY A 520 -5.45 26.00 -4.07
CA GLY A 520 -6.55 26.72 -4.69
C GLY A 520 -7.81 25.87 -4.97
N GLU A 521 -8.88 26.54 -5.40
CA GLU A 521 -10.16 25.88 -5.72
C GLU A 521 -10.00 24.85 -6.87
N GLY A 522 -10.25 23.57 -6.56
CA GLY A 522 -10.08 22.44 -7.48
C GLY A 522 -8.75 21.67 -7.35
N THR A 523 -7.92 22.00 -6.36
CA THR A 523 -6.62 21.37 -6.10
C THR A 523 -6.61 20.61 -4.77
N GLN A 524 -5.52 19.89 -4.48
CA GLN A 524 -5.32 19.19 -3.22
C GLN A 524 -4.64 20.06 -2.15
N GLU A 525 -4.87 19.76 -0.86
CA GLU A 525 -4.07 20.32 0.25
C GLU A 525 -2.82 19.44 0.47
N THR A 526 -1.65 19.99 0.17
CA THR A 526 -0.36 19.27 0.24
C THR A 526 0.31 19.38 1.60
N ARG A 527 1.04 18.33 2.00
CA ARG A 527 1.87 18.38 3.21
C ARG A 527 3.09 19.32 3.03
N ARG A 528 3.62 19.81 4.15
CA ARG A 528 4.88 20.57 4.20
C ARG A 528 6.05 19.70 3.74
N THR A 529 6.99 20.27 3.00
CA THR A 529 8.20 19.57 2.54
C THR A 529 9.30 19.60 3.61
N ASP A 530 9.27 18.64 4.54
CA ASP A 530 10.24 18.51 5.64
C ASP A 530 10.94 17.15 5.77
N GLN A 531 10.56 16.17 4.96
CA GLN A 531 11.30 14.92 4.71
C GLN A 531 11.09 14.42 3.28
N CYS A 532 11.99 13.56 2.83
CA CYS A 532 11.67 12.62 1.76
C CYS A 532 10.99 11.39 2.35
N HIS A 533 10.02 10.86 1.62
CA HIS A 533 9.49 9.52 1.86
C HIS A 533 10.48 8.56 1.20
N ASP A 534 10.56 8.58 -0.13
CA ASP A 534 11.52 7.79 -0.91
C ASP A 534 12.64 8.64 -1.53
N ILE A 535 13.80 8.01 -1.75
CA ILE A 535 14.91 8.57 -2.52
C ILE A 535 15.52 7.49 -3.41
N THR A 536 15.06 7.41 -4.66
CA THR A 536 15.58 6.44 -5.63
C THR A 536 16.88 6.91 -6.25
N VAL A 537 17.90 6.05 -6.29
CA VAL A 537 19.23 6.37 -6.82
C VAL A 537 19.49 5.76 -8.19
N PHE A 538 20.22 6.47 -9.04
CA PHE A 538 20.69 6.02 -10.36
C PHE A 538 22.21 6.31 -10.48
N PRO A 539 23.08 5.47 -9.86
CA PRO A 539 24.48 5.83 -9.57
C PRO A 539 25.33 6.15 -10.80
N GLU A 540 25.16 5.44 -11.91
CA GLU A 540 25.95 5.62 -13.15
C GLU A 540 25.75 6.98 -13.80
N LYS A 541 24.56 7.58 -13.63
CA LYS A 541 24.27 8.96 -14.05
C LYS A 541 24.60 9.99 -12.98
N ASN A 542 24.98 9.57 -11.77
CA ASN A 542 25.18 10.40 -10.59
C ASN A 542 23.90 11.18 -10.20
N LEU A 543 22.72 10.57 -10.42
CA LEU A 543 21.43 11.17 -10.09
C LEU A 543 20.72 10.41 -8.96
N ALA A 544 19.86 11.11 -8.23
CA ALA A 544 18.81 10.49 -7.41
C ALA A 544 17.54 11.37 -7.44
N ALA A 545 16.37 10.74 -7.42
CA ALA A 545 15.07 11.40 -7.37
C ALA A 545 14.44 11.16 -5.99
N GLY A 546 14.06 12.21 -5.29
CA GLY A 546 13.39 12.14 -3.99
C GLY A 546 11.92 12.49 -4.14
N ALA A 547 11.03 11.61 -3.69
CA ALA A 547 9.62 11.93 -3.48
C ALA A 547 9.46 12.41 -2.04
N CYS A 548 9.11 13.69 -1.86
CA CYS A 548 9.35 14.35 -0.59
C CYS A 548 8.20 15.24 -0.14
N SER A 549 7.18 14.61 0.46
CA SER A 549 6.07 15.20 1.22
C SER A 549 5.21 16.28 0.54
N GLY A 550 5.77 17.41 0.09
CA GLY A 550 5.11 18.41 -0.77
C GLY A 550 5.86 18.73 -2.08
N ASN A 551 6.98 18.04 -2.37
CA ASN A 551 7.81 18.26 -3.56
C ASN A 551 8.44 16.95 -4.09
N GLY A 552 8.55 16.84 -5.41
CA GLY A 552 9.55 15.99 -6.07
C GLY A 552 10.87 16.75 -6.19
N ILE A 553 12.01 16.11 -5.90
CA ILE A 553 13.33 16.75 -6.00
C ILE A 553 14.31 15.89 -6.81
N LEU A 554 15.22 16.56 -7.53
CA LEU A 554 16.33 15.90 -8.22
C LEU A 554 17.66 16.25 -7.54
N LEU A 555 18.51 15.25 -7.31
CA LEU A 555 19.78 15.34 -6.60
C LEU A 555 20.96 14.94 -7.51
N ASP A 556 22.03 15.71 -7.45
CA ASP A 556 23.39 15.28 -7.86
C ASP A 556 24.01 14.47 -6.71
N ILE A 557 24.45 13.24 -7.01
CA ILE A 557 25.08 12.30 -6.09
C ILE A 557 26.54 11.95 -6.50
N SER A 558 27.19 12.80 -7.31
CA SER A 558 28.59 12.62 -7.76
C SER A 558 29.61 12.53 -6.61
N ASP A 559 29.25 13.05 -5.43
CA ASP A 559 29.83 12.64 -4.15
C ASP A 559 28.72 11.98 -3.31
N PRO A 560 28.63 10.63 -3.26
CA PRO A 560 27.60 9.92 -2.50
C PRO A 560 27.59 10.20 -0.99
N MET A 561 28.60 10.92 -0.47
CA MET A 561 28.67 11.35 0.93
C MET A 561 28.02 12.73 1.16
N LYS A 562 27.70 13.45 0.06
CA LYS A 562 27.22 14.83 0.02
C LYS A 562 26.25 15.07 -1.16
N PRO A 563 25.08 14.40 -1.19
CA PRO A 563 24.03 14.71 -2.16
C PRO A 563 23.69 16.20 -2.16
N LYS A 564 23.49 16.78 -3.35
CA LYS A 564 23.10 18.18 -3.53
C LYS A 564 21.88 18.28 -4.43
N ARG A 565 20.81 18.96 -3.97
CA ARG A 565 19.65 19.22 -4.81
C ARG A 565 20.03 20.10 -6.01
N ILE A 566 19.57 19.70 -7.20
CA ILE A 566 19.77 20.42 -8.47
C ILE A 566 18.46 20.96 -9.04
N ASP A 567 17.32 20.34 -8.74
CA ASP A 567 16.00 20.86 -9.10
C ASP A 567 14.90 20.46 -8.09
N ALA A 568 13.75 21.11 -8.15
CA ALA A 568 12.56 20.79 -7.36
C ALA A 568 11.26 21.16 -8.08
N VAL A 569 10.28 20.27 -8.04
CA VAL A 569 8.92 20.45 -8.58
C VAL A 569 7.88 20.28 -7.48
N ASN A 570 6.69 20.83 -7.70
CA ASN A 570 5.48 20.65 -6.92
C ASN A 570 4.32 20.57 -7.93
N ASP A 571 3.25 19.89 -7.54
CA ASP A 571 2.12 19.49 -8.36
C ASP A 571 0.88 19.71 -7.50
N ASP A 572 -0.12 20.39 -8.05
CA ASP A 572 -1.36 20.78 -7.37
C ASP A 572 -2.45 19.69 -7.44
N GLY A 573 -2.21 18.62 -8.20
CA GLY A 573 -2.94 17.36 -8.18
C GLY A 573 -2.45 16.36 -7.14
N PHE A 574 -1.35 16.62 -6.42
CA PHE A 574 -0.79 15.72 -5.39
C PHE A 574 -1.23 16.13 -3.97
N ALA A 575 -1.38 15.16 -3.06
CA ALA A 575 -1.49 15.39 -1.61
C ALA A 575 -0.16 15.11 -0.88
N TYR A 576 0.52 14.03 -1.25
CA TYR A 576 1.73 13.55 -0.59
C TYR A 576 2.66 12.78 -1.54
N TRP A 577 3.81 13.39 -1.84
CA TRP A 577 4.83 12.80 -2.71
C TRP A 577 5.47 11.58 -2.05
N HIS A 578 5.20 10.42 -2.61
CA HIS A 578 5.39 9.11 -1.99
C HIS A 578 6.62 8.35 -2.51
N SER A 579 6.58 7.85 -3.74
CA SER A 579 7.68 7.11 -4.37
C SER A 579 8.15 7.77 -5.67
N ALA A 580 9.37 7.41 -6.11
CA ALA A 580 9.98 7.94 -7.34
C ALA A 580 10.70 6.81 -8.09
N THR A 581 10.49 6.67 -9.40
CA THR A 581 11.13 5.63 -10.22
C THR A 581 11.65 6.18 -11.54
N PHE A 582 12.92 5.94 -11.86
CA PHE A 582 13.49 6.23 -13.16
C PHE A 582 13.07 5.20 -14.22
N ASN A 583 13.02 5.59 -15.48
CA ASN A 583 12.93 4.63 -16.58
C ASN A 583 14.27 3.88 -16.81
N ASN A 584 14.27 2.89 -17.72
CA ASN A 584 15.41 2.00 -18.01
C ASN A 584 16.75 2.73 -18.26
N ASP A 585 16.69 3.91 -18.89
CA ASP A 585 17.86 4.73 -19.20
C ASP A 585 18.17 5.81 -18.15
N GLY A 586 17.28 6.13 -17.22
CA GLY A 586 17.41 7.30 -16.33
C GLY A 586 17.29 8.64 -17.07
N THR A 587 16.33 8.75 -17.98
CA THR A 587 15.96 9.96 -18.75
C THR A 587 14.56 10.50 -18.41
N LYS A 588 13.74 9.70 -17.73
CA LYS A 588 12.42 10.04 -17.19
C LYS A 588 12.38 9.69 -15.69
N VAL A 589 11.46 10.31 -14.95
CA VAL A 589 11.08 9.94 -13.58
C VAL A 589 9.55 9.90 -13.49
N ILE A 590 9.01 8.82 -12.92
CA ILE A 590 7.64 8.72 -12.43
C ILE A 590 7.66 9.07 -10.94
N PHE A 591 6.77 9.93 -10.48
CA PHE A 591 6.50 10.17 -9.06
C PHE A 591 5.07 9.74 -8.72
N THR A 592 4.83 9.23 -7.51
CA THR A 592 3.51 8.76 -7.06
C THR A 592 2.94 9.63 -5.94
N ASP A 593 1.61 9.70 -5.85
CA ASP A 593 0.86 10.46 -4.84
C ASP A 593 0.12 9.54 -3.86
N GLU A 594 0.48 9.57 -2.58
CA GLU A 594 -0.24 8.82 -1.53
C GLU A 594 -1.49 9.58 -1.04
N TRP A 595 -2.42 9.87 -1.95
CA TRP A 595 -3.69 10.51 -1.58
C TRP A 595 -4.49 9.63 -0.59
N GLY A 596 -5.07 10.26 0.43
CA GLY A 596 -5.74 9.56 1.53
C GLY A 596 -4.79 8.89 2.53
N GLY A 597 -3.46 9.03 2.37
CA GLY A 597 -2.47 8.47 3.30
C GLY A 597 -2.58 6.96 3.43
N GLY A 598 -2.83 6.26 2.31
CA GLY A 598 -2.84 4.81 2.23
C GLY A 598 -4.05 4.09 2.84
N VAL A 599 -4.81 4.74 3.73
CA VAL A 599 -5.89 4.08 4.49
C VAL A 599 -7.30 4.34 3.94
N GLN A 600 -7.47 5.32 3.05
CA GLN A 600 -8.78 5.74 2.53
C GLN A 600 -9.08 5.19 1.12
N PRO A 601 -10.36 5.02 0.75
CA PRO A 601 -10.76 4.72 -0.62
C PRO A 601 -10.64 5.97 -1.50
N ARG A 602 -9.60 6.02 -2.35
CA ARG A 602 -9.20 7.19 -3.16
C ARG A 602 -9.07 6.90 -4.67
N CYS A 603 -9.75 5.83 -5.10
CA CYS A 603 -9.95 5.45 -6.50
C CYS A 603 -11.44 5.33 -6.86
N LYS A 604 -12.32 6.09 -6.19
CA LYS A 604 -13.78 5.98 -6.37
C LYS A 604 -14.21 6.53 -7.73
N ALA A 605 -15.40 6.13 -8.20
CA ALA A 605 -15.97 6.60 -9.46
C ALA A 605 -16.26 8.13 -9.51
N SER A 606 -16.30 8.78 -8.34
CA SER A 606 -16.45 10.23 -8.16
C SER A 606 -15.12 10.99 -8.01
N ASP A 607 -13.99 10.28 -7.82
CA ASP A 607 -12.70 10.91 -7.55
C ASP A 607 -12.05 11.45 -8.85
N PRO A 608 -11.38 12.62 -8.84
CA PRO A 608 -10.66 13.13 -10.00
C PRO A 608 -9.53 12.20 -10.47
N MET A 609 -9.42 12.00 -11.79
CA MET A 609 -8.39 11.14 -12.39
C MET A 609 -6.96 11.70 -12.29
N ASN A 610 -6.80 12.96 -11.89
CA ASN A 610 -5.52 13.62 -11.64
C ASN A 610 -5.21 13.81 -10.14
N TRP A 611 -5.97 13.17 -9.23
CA TRP A 611 -5.71 13.13 -7.79
C TRP A 611 -5.35 11.70 -7.38
N GLY A 612 -4.31 11.48 -6.57
CA GLY A 612 -3.80 10.12 -6.32
C GLY A 612 -3.34 9.45 -7.62
N ALA A 613 -2.65 10.19 -8.47
CA ALA A 613 -2.20 9.80 -9.79
C ALA A 613 -0.67 9.89 -9.89
N ASP A 614 -0.06 9.03 -10.71
CA ASP A 614 1.36 9.07 -11.02
C ASP A 614 1.66 10.28 -11.93
N ALA A 615 2.73 11.03 -11.67
CA ALA A 615 3.17 12.15 -12.50
C ALA A 615 4.47 11.82 -13.23
N ILE A 616 4.46 11.96 -14.56
CA ILE A 616 5.58 11.61 -15.44
C ILE A 616 6.37 12.86 -15.83
N TYR A 617 7.66 12.86 -15.49
CA TYR A 617 8.60 13.94 -15.77
C TYR A 617 9.76 13.48 -16.66
N ARG A 618 10.12 14.27 -17.67
CA ARG A 618 11.37 14.14 -18.45
C ARG A 618 12.52 14.85 -17.74
N ILE A 619 13.74 14.31 -17.84
CA ILE A 619 14.95 14.97 -17.32
C ILE A 619 15.66 15.72 -18.46
N GLU A 620 15.56 17.06 -18.50
CA GLU A 620 16.24 17.91 -19.49
C GLU A 620 17.24 18.85 -18.82
N ASP A 621 18.52 18.83 -19.25
CA ASP A 621 19.61 19.67 -18.71
C ASP A 621 19.72 19.71 -17.16
N GLY A 622 19.33 18.60 -16.50
CA GLY A 622 19.33 18.48 -15.04
C GLY A 622 18.07 19.01 -14.35
N LYS A 623 16.96 19.18 -15.07
CA LYS A 623 15.66 19.62 -14.58
C LYS A 623 14.55 18.60 -14.82
N LEU A 624 13.51 18.66 -14.00
CA LEU A 624 12.28 17.90 -14.15
C LEU A 624 11.26 18.69 -14.98
N VAL A 625 10.88 18.16 -16.14
CA VAL A 625 9.88 18.74 -17.05
C VAL A 625 8.65 17.85 -17.04
N TYR A 626 7.51 18.36 -16.55
CA TYR A 626 6.24 17.63 -16.51
C TYR A 626 5.73 17.32 -17.94
N GLU A 627 5.20 16.10 -18.13
CA GLU A 627 4.67 15.64 -19.42
C GLU A 627 3.21 15.15 -19.33
N SER A 628 2.88 14.29 -18.36
CA SER A 628 1.52 13.74 -18.17
C SER A 628 1.28 13.19 -16.75
N HIS A 629 0.00 12.92 -16.43
CA HIS A 629 -0.42 12.09 -15.29
C HIS A 629 -0.93 10.73 -15.78
N TYR A 630 -0.80 9.70 -14.95
CA TYR A 630 -1.39 8.38 -15.14
C TYR A 630 -2.10 7.91 -13.87
N LYS A 631 -3.31 7.35 -14.01
CA LYS A 631 -4.01 6.63 -12.94
C LYS A 631 -4.70 5.42 -13.57
N MET A 632 -4.76 4.31 -12.86
CA MET A 632 -5.45 3.12 -13.38
C MET A 632 -6.94 3.42 -13.66
N PRO A 633 -7.55 2.87 -14.72
CA PRO A 633 -8.90 3.25 -15.16
C PRO A 633 -10.05 2.56 -14.40
N ALA A 634 -9.75 1.70 -13.42
CA ALA A 634 -10.75 0.99 -12.63
C ALA A 634 -11.19 1.77 -11.39
N PRO A 635 -12.48 2.18 -11.30
CA PRO A 635 -13.01 2.76 -10.08
C PRO A 635 -13.28 1.67 -9.03
N GLN A 636 -12.66 1.81 -7.86
CA GLN A 636 -12.81 0.90 -6.72
C GLN A 636 -13.89 1.38 -5.74
N SER A 637 -14.32 0.52 -4.83
CA SER A 637 -15.35 0.79 -3.82
C SER A 637 -14.81 1.36 -2.51
N ASP A 638 -15.70 1.83 -1.64
CA ASP A 638 -15.33 2.48 -0.37
C ASP A 638 -14.71 1.54 0.68
N THR A 639 -14.83 0.22 0.51
CA THR A 639 -14.10 -0.76 1.34
C THR A 639 -12.67 -1.01 0.85
N GLU A 640 -12.29 -0.45 -0.30
CA GLU A 640 -11.01 -0.66 -0.98
C GLU A 640 -10.10 0.56 -0.79
N ASN A 641 -9.24 0.51 0.26
CA ASN A 641 -8.17 1.50 0.41
C ASN A 641 -7.28 1.45 -0.84
N CYS A 642 -7.19 2.54 -1.58
CA CYS A 642 -6.67 2.51 -2.94
C CYS A 642 -5.87 3.76 -3.27
N VAL A 643 -4.60 3.55 -3.59
CA VAL A 643 -3.59 4.57 -3.86
C VAL A 643 -2.41 3.93 -4.60
N ALA A 644 -1.57 4.71 -5.29
CA ALA A 644 -0.32 4.23 -5.86
C ALA A 644 0.76 4.05 -4.77
N HIS A 645 1.49 2.94 -4.80
CA HIS A 645 2.57 2.63 -3.87
C HIS A 645 3.91 2.32 -4.59
N ASN A 646 4.54 1.16 -4.38
CA ASN A 646 5.88 0.87 -4.92
C ASN A 646 5.88 -0.06 -6.15
N GLY A 647 6.65 0.34 -7.17
CA GLY A 647 6.71 -0.32 -8.47
C GLY A 647 8.13 -0.45 -9.03
N SER A 648 8.29 -1.13 -10.17
CA SER A 648 9.57 -1.16 -10.91
C SER A 648 9.37 -1.08 -12.42
N VAL A 649 10.42 -0.70 -13.13
CA VAL A 649 10.45 -0.87 -14.60
C VAL A 649 10.38 -2.34 -15.00
N VAL A 650 9.77 -2.60 -16.16
CA VAL A 650 9.86 -3.88 -16.87
C VAL A 650 10.83 -3.67 -18.05
N PRO A 651 11.96 -4.39 -18.10
CA PRO A 651 13.10 -4.07 -18.96
C PRO A 651 12.92 -4.57 -20.41
N VAL A 652 11.86 -4.13 -21.10
CA VAL A 652 11.64 -4.42 -22.52
C VAL A 652 12.60 -3.56 -23.37
N PRO A 653 13.40 -4.13 -24.28
CA PRO A 653 14.37 -3.35 -25.07
C PRO A 653 13.69 -2.27 -25.92
N GLY A 654 14.12 -1.01 -25.78
CA GLY A 654 13.58 0.13 -26.53
C GLY A 654 12.15 0.54 -26.15
N ARG A 655 11.70 0.19 -24.95
CA ARG A 655 10.43 0.62 -24.35
C ARG A 655 10.62 0.96 -22.86
N ASP A 656 9.77 1.85 -22.37
CA ASP A 656 9.63 2.18 -20.96
C ASP A 656 8.31 1.59 -20.47
N LEU A 657 8.37 0.42 -19.83
CA LEU A 657 7.23 -0.17 -19.13
C LEU A 657 7.49 -0.11 -17.63
N PHE A 658 6.42 0.01 -16.84
CA PHE A 658 6.47 0.10 -15.40
C PHE A 658 5.30 -0.68 -14.78
N VAL A 659 5.59 -1.55 -13.83
CA VAL A 659 4.61 -2.25 -13.01
C VAL A 659 4.43 -1.49 -11.70
N GLN A 660 3.22 -1.00 -11.46
CA GLN A 660 2.84 -0.18 -10.31
C GLN A 660 1.92 -0.98 -9.39
N ALA A 661 2.28 -1.04 -8.10
CA ALA A 661 1.39 -1.52 -7.07
C ALA A 661 0.38 -0.44 -6.76
N TRP A 662 -0.90 -0.76 -6.88
CA TRP A 662 -1.96 -0.06 -6.19
C TRP A 662 -2.25 -0.87 -4.91
N TYR A 663 -2.90 -0.28 -3.92
CA TYR A 663 -3.34 -1.01 -2.73
C TYR A 663 -4.48 -2.00 -3.08
N GLN A 664 -5.71 -1.86 -2.59
CA GLN A 664 -6.78 -2.81 -2.96
C GLN A 664 -7.26 -2.69 -4.41
N GLY A 665 -6.65 -1.81 -5.22
CA GLY A 665 -6.80 -1.79 -6.69
C GLY A 665 -5.80 -2.67 -7.46
N GLY A 666 -5.09 -3.57 -6.77
CA GLY A 666 -4.27 -4.58 -7.41
C GLY A 666 -2.99 -4.01 -8.04
N LEU A 667 -2.57 -4.58 -9.17
CA LEU A 667 -1.40 -4.12 -9.91
C LEU A 667 -1.78 -3.73 -11.33
N SER A 668 -1.15 -2.66 -11.82
CA SER A 668 -1.25 -2.23 -13.20
C SER A 668 0.14 -2.17 -13.83
N VAL A 669 0.23 -2.47 -15.14
CA VAL A 669 1.45 -2.31 -15.92
C VAL A 669 1.16 -1.28 -17.00
N MET A 670 1.82 -0.12 -16.93
CA MET A 670 1.74 0.91 -17.95
C MET A 670 2.95 0.87 -18.90
N ASP A 671 2.71 1.13 -20.18
CA ASP A 671 3.72 1.57 -21.14
C ASP A 671 3.71 3.10 -21.17
N PHE A 672 4.84 3.71 -20.83
CA PHE A 672 5.08 5.15 -20.83
C PHE A 672 6.24 5.53 -21.77
N THR A 673 6.49 4.70 -22.80
CA THR A 673 7.51 4.96 -23.82
C THR A 673 7.22 6.25 -24.60
N ASP A 674 5.95 6.57 -24.82
CA ASP A 674 5.52 7.95 -25.04
C ASP A 674 5.03 8.54 -23.72
N GLU A 675 5.85 9.40 -23.12
CA GLU A 675 5.61 10.05 -21.83
C GLU A 675 4.40 11.01 -21.80
N LYS A 676 3.66 11.17 -22.90
CA LYS A 676 2.46 12.04 -23.01
C LYS A 676 1.15 11.28 -23.13
N ASP A 677 1.20 9.98 -23.40
CA ASP A 677 0.03 9.13 -23.63
C ASP A 677 0.30 7.73 -23.02
N PRO A 678 0.46 7.63 -21.68
CA PRO A 678 0.75 6.36 -21.00
C PRO A 678 -0.46 5.42 -21.04
N VAL A 679 -0.23 4.14 -21.38
CA VAL A 679 -1.30 3.16 -21.64
C VAL A 679 -1.17 1.92 -20.73
N GLU A 680 -2.28 1.51 -20.10
CA GLU A 680 -2.37 0.24 -19.36
C GLU A 680 -2.32 -0.98 -20.31
N VAL A 681 -1.22 -1.73 -20.25
CA VAL A 681 -0.97 -2.90 -21.11
C VAL A 681 -1.33 -4.23 -20.46
N ALA A 682 -1.29 -4.32 -19.12
CA ALA A 682 -1.66 -5.49 -18.35
C ALA A 682 -2.12 -5.10 -16.93
N TYR A 683 -2.90 -5.96 -16.26
CA TYR A 683 -3.24 -5.83 -14.85
C TYR A 683 -3.55 -7.17 -14.20
N PHE A 684 -3.52 -7.19 -12.87
CA PHE A 684 -4.11 -8.23 -12.04
C PHE A 684 -4.69 -7.59 -10.78
N ASP A 685 -5.95 -7.90 -10.46
CA ASP A 685 -6.67 -7.30 -9.35
C ASP A 685 -7.49 -8.33 -8.55
N ARG A 686 -7.82 -8.00 -7.30
CA ARG A 686 -8.67 -8.79 -6.42
C ARG A 686 -9.65 -7.89 -5.68
N GLY A 687 -10.90 -8.33 -5.57
CA GLY A 687 -11.90 -7.66 -4.73
C GLY A 687 -11.49 -7.55 -3.26
N PRO A 688 -12.27 -6.81 -2.45
CA PRO A 688 -11.79 -6.29 -1.18
C PRO A 688 -11.47 -7.38 -0.15
N ILE A 689 -10.72 -7.04 0.89
CA ILE A 689 -10.53 -7.90 2.07
C ILE A 689 -11.89 -8.16 2.79
N MET A 690 -12.84 -7.22 2.71
CA MET A 690 -14.18 -7.30 3.34
C MET A 690 -15.25 -6.59 2.47
N GLU A 691 -16.46 -7.16 2.36
CA GLU A 691 -17.58 -6.55 1.58
C GLU A 691 -18.19 -5.31 2.28
N ASP A 692 -18.10 -5.24 3.60
CA ASP A 692 -18.90 -4.36 4.46
C ASP A 692 -18.11 -3.24 5.16
N ARG A 693 -16.77 -3.31 5.18
CA ARG A 693 -15.89 -2.34 5.87
C ARG A 693 -14.55 -2.18 5.16
N THR A 694 -13.95 -0.99 5.26
CA THR A 694 -12.58 -0.73 4.80
C THR A 694 -11.58 -1.45 5.72
N VAL A 695 -10.63 -2.17 5.13
CA VAL A 695 -9.48 -2.80 5.83
C VAL A 695 -8.24 -2.55 4.98
N ILE A 696 -7.12 -2.16 5.59
CA ILE A 696 -5.88 -1.90 4.85
C ILE A 696 -5.36 -3.21 4.23
N GLY A 697 -5.35 -3.30 2.90
CA GLY A 697 -4.94 -4.49 2.14
C GLY A 697 -4.39 -4.16 0.75
N GLY A 698 -4.22 -5.18 -0.09
CA GLY A 698 -3.69 -5.01 -1.45
C GLY A 698 -2.16 -4.94 -1.52
N TYR A 699 -1.58 -4.55 -2.66
CA TYR A 699 -0.13 -4.66 -2.87
C TYR A 699 0.66 -3.46 -2.32
N TRP A 700 1.61 -3.71 -1.42
CA TRP A 700 2.60 -2.71 -1.00
C TRP A 700 3.65 -2.47 -2.08
N SER A 701 4.21 -3.54 -2.64
CA SER A 701 5.18 -3.43 -3.74
C SER A 701 4.95 -4.49 -4.80
N THR A 702 5.19 -4.11 -6.06
CA THR A 702 5.21 -5.05 -7.19
C THR A 702 6.45 -4.80 -8.03
N TYR A 703 7.32 -5.80 -8.12
CA TYR A 703 8.62 -5.66 -8.78
C TYR A 703 8.85 -6.75 -9.82
N TYR A 704 9.45 -6.36 -10.95
CA TYR A 704 9.91 -7.27 -11.99
C TYR A 704 11.30 -7.82 -11.64
N TYR A 705 11.46 -9.15 -11.64
CA TYR A 705 12.75 -9.81 -11.47
C TYR A 705 12.78 -11.14 -12.24
N ASP A 706 13.84 -11.37 -13.01
CA ASP A 706 14.12 -12.58 -13.80
C ASP A 706 12.89 -13.18 -14.53
N GLY A 707 12.23 -12.37 -15.36
CA GLY A 707 11.08 -12.82 -16.17
C GLY A 707 9.74 -12.91 -15.42
N LYS A 708 9.70 -12.60 -14.11
CA LYS A 708 8.49 -12.61 -13.27
C LYS A 708 8.16 -11.23 -12.72
N ILE A 709 6.92 -11.06 -12.28
CA ILE A 709 6.48 -9.99 -11.39
C ILE A 709 6.18 -10.62 -10.03
N TYR A 710 6.73 -10.07 -8.96
CA TYR A 710 6.45 -10.48 -7.58
C TYR A 710 5.67 -9.37 -6.90
N GLY A 711 4.62 -9.71 -6.13
CA GLY A 711 3.80 -8.73 -5.40
C GLY A 711 3.74 -9.05 -3.90
N THR A 712 4.13 -8.12 -3.03
CA THR A 712 3.89 -8.24 -1.58
C THR A 712 2.53 -7.65 -1.23
N GLU A 713 1.59 -8.51 -0.90
CA GLU A 713 0.24 -8.12 -0.47
C GLU A 713 0.24 -7.91 1.05
N ILE A 714 -0.23 -6.74 1.50
CA ILE A 714 -0.18 -6.25 2.88
C ILE A 714 -0.76 -7.25 3.87
N VAL A 715 -1.83 -7.94 3.49
CA VAL A 715 -2.62 -8.89 4.30
C VAL A 715 -2.38 -10.33 3.85
N ARG A 716 -2.55 -10.62 2.56
CA ARG A 716 -2.66 -11.98 2.00
C ARG A 716 -1.32 -12.72 1.98
N GLY A 717 -0.26 -12.10 1.46
CA GLY A 717 1.06 -12.76 1.37
C GLY A 717 1.97 -12.29 0.24
N LEU A 718 2.49 -13.24 -0.54
CA LEU A 718 3.41 -13.03 -1.65
C LEU A 718 2.88 -13.70 -2.92
N ASP A 719 2.63 -12.92 -3.96
CA ASP A 719 2.19 -13.39 -5.28
C ASP A 719 3.35 -13.44 -6.27
N VAL A 720 3.30 -14.40 -7.19
CA VAL A 720 4.24 -14.58 -8.31
C VAL A 720 3.45 -14.65 -9.61
N MET A 721 3.78 -13.79 -10.55
CA MET A 721 3.02 -13.52 -11.76
C MET A 721 3.94 -13.47 -12.98
N ALA A 722 3.38 -13.63 -14.17
CA ALA A 722 4.09 -13.40 -15.44
C ALA A 722 3.19 -12.71 -16.46
N LEU A 723 3.80 -11.86 -17.29
CA LEU A 723 3.14 -11.23 -18.43
C LEU A 723 2.91 -12.23 -19.57
N GLU A 724 1.78 -12.09 -20.25
CA GLU A 724 1.38 -12.94 -21.37
C GLU A 724 1.58 -12.25 -22.73
N PRO A 725 1.91 -13.00 -23.80
CA PRO A 725 1.92 -12.45 -25.15
C PRO A 725 0.55 -11.90 -25.56
N SER A 726 0.53 -10.64 -26.02
CA SER A 726 -0.67 -9.85 -26.26
C SER A 726 -0.49 -8.89 -27.44
N GLU A 727 -1.50 -8.07 -27.75
CA GLU A 727 -1.35 -6.96 -28.71
C GLU A 727 -0.35 -5.87 -28.24
N TYR A 728 -0.09 -5.81 -26.93
CA TYR A 728 0.83 -4.87 -26.31
C TYR A 728 2.25 -5.42 -26.13
N LEU A 729 2.46 -6.73 -25.99
CA LEU A 729 3.78 -7.35 -25.79
C LEU A 729 3.92 -8.65 -26.58
N THR A 730 4.92 -8.77 -27.44
CA THR A 730 5.17 -10.03 -28.17
C THR A 730 5.98 -11.03 -27.34
N GLU A 731 5.92 -12.31 -27.72
CA GLU A 731 6.76 -13.37 -27.13
C GLU A 731 8.26 -13.02 -27.20
N ASN A 732 8.72 -12.37 -28.29
CA ASN A 732 10.10 -11.91 -28.41
C ASN A 732 10.44 -10.76 -27.45
N GLU A 733 9.52 -9.82 -27.22
CA GLU A 733 9.72 -8.73 -26.25
C GLU A 733 9.81 -9.25 -24.82
N LEU A 734 8.92 -10.17 -24.44
CA LEU A 734 8.94 -10.81 -23.12
C LEU A 734 10.21 -11.65 -22.91
N ALA A 735 10.59 -12.45 -23.91
CA ALA A 735 11.83 -13.25 -23.88
C ALA A 735 13.10 -12.39 -23.94
N ALA A 736 13.05 -11.18 -24.51
CA ALA A 736 14.16 -10.24 -24.48
C ALA A 736 14.26 -9.49 -23.13
N ALA A 737 13.13 -9.18 -22.49
CA ALA A 737 13.13 -8.60 -21.14
C ALA A 737 13.72 -9.56 -20.09
N ALA A 738 13.46 -10.86 -20.22
CA ALA A 738 14.09 -11.91 -19.40
C ALA A 738 15.59 -12.14 -19.71
N LEU A 739 16.18 -11.36 -20.63
CA LEU A 739 17.63 -11.33 -20.89
C LEU A 739 18.27 -9.99 -20.49
N ALA A 740 17.55 -9.12 -19.79
CA ALA A 740 18.07 -7.84 -19.32
C ALA A 740 19.10 -8.03 -18.20
N ASP A 741 20.25 -7.38 -18.34
CA ASP A 741 21.23 -7.18 -17.27
C ASP A 741 20.92 -5.85 -16.58
N PHE A 742 20.59 -5.94 -15.29
CA PHE A 742 20.34 -4.82 -14.38
C PHE A 742 21.14 -4.97 -13.05
N GLY A 743 22.19 -5.81 -13.04
CA GLY A 743 23.10 -6.01 -11.91
C GLY A 743 22.90 -7.29 -11.09
N ASP A 744 23.82 -7.55 -10.15
CA ASP A 744 23.87 -8.77 -9.32
C ASP A 744 22.71 -8.87 -8.28
N ALA A 745 21.99 -7.78 -8.03
CA ALA A 745 20.91 -7.69 -7.04
C ALA A 745 19.90 -6.58 -7.41
N PHE A 746 18.62 -6.80 -7.07
CA PHE A 746 17.58 -5.78 -7.12
C PHE A 746 17.29 -5.32 -5.69
N ASN A 747 17.34 -4.00 -5.46
CA ASN A 747 16.95 -3.38 -4.20
C ASN A 747 15.89 -2.30 -4.46
N PRO A 748 14.89 -2.16 -3.57
CA PRO A 748 14.02 -0.99 -3.50
C PRO A 748 14.81 0.31 -3.58
N GLN A 749 14.25 1.28 -4.30
CA GLN A 749 14.84 2.61 -4.51
C GLN A 749 16.32 2.62 -5.00
N GLN A 750 16.78 1.56 -5.68
CA GLN A 750 18.10 1.48 -6.33
C GLN A 750 17.96 0.98 -7.78
N GLN A 751 18.39 1.80 -8.74
CA GLN A 751 18.32 1.46 -10.17
C GLN A 751 19.66 1.63 -10.87
N PHE A 752 19.89 0.79 -11.88
CA PHE A 752 21.07 0.77 -12.74
C PHE A 752 20.64 0.89 -14.21
N PRO A 753 21.49 1.39 -15.13
CA PRO A 753 21.17 1.41 -16.56
C PRO A 753 21.04 -0.02 -17.08
N VAL A 754 19.87 -0.34 -17.63
CA VAL A 754 19.56 -1.66 -18.16
C VAL A 754 20.31 -1.90 -19.48
N SER A 755 20.81 -3.12 -19.70
CA SER A 755 21.37 -3.52 -20.98
C SER A 755 20.94 -4.91 -21.43
N TRP A 756 20.98 -5.18 -22.74
CA TRP A 756 20.57 -6.46 -23.31
C TRP A 756 21.71 -7.09 -24.11
N PRO A 757 21.91 -8.41 -24.05
CA PRO A 757 22.94 -9.10 -24.81
C PRO A 757 22.63 -9.08 -26.31
N ALA A 758 23.67 -9.18 -27.13
CA ALA A 758 23.54 -9.31 -28.58
C ALA A 758 23.07 -10.72 -29.00
N GLU A 759 21.84 -11.06 -28.63
CA GLU A 759 21.16 -12.32 -28.94
C GLU A 759 20.08 -12.14 -30.02
N PRO A 760 19.81 -13.15 -30.86
CA PRO A 760 18.81 -13.06 -31.93
C PRO A 760 17.41 -12.63 -31.45
N VAL A 761 16.95 -13.08 -30.27
CA VAL A 761 15.62 -12.72 -29.74
C VAL A 761 15.48 -11.22 -29.43
N VAL A 762 16.56 -10.55 -28.98
CA VAL A 762 16.58 -9.10 -28.76
C VAL A 762 16.44 -8.36 -30.09
N ALA A 763 17.08 -8.85 -31.16
CA ALA A 763 16.87 -8.33 -32.51
C ALA A 763 15.44 -8.57 -33.02
N LYS A 764 14.82 -9.72 -32.69
CA LYS A 764 13.40 -9.99 -33.00
C LYS A 764 12.46 -9.01 -32.29
N ALA A 765 12.69 -8.71 -31.01
CA ALA A 765 11.89 -7.75 -30.24
C ALA A 765 11.84 -6.36 -30.91
N TYR A 766 13.00 -5.83 -31.33
CA TYR A 766 13.04 -4.58 -32.08
C TYR A 766 12.33 -4.67 -33.44
N ILE A 767 12.41 -5.81 -34.14
CA ILE A 767 11.69 -6.01 -35.41
C ILE A 767 10.17 -5.99 -35.19
N ASP A 768 9.67 -6.65 -34.13
CA ASP A 768 8.24 -6.64 -33.79
C ASP A 768 7.73 -5.22 -33.47
N GLN A 769 8.51 -4.42 -32.75
CA GLN A 769 8.22 -3.00 -32.50
C GLN A 769 8.23 -2.17 -33.79
N LEU A 770 9.19 -2.41 -34.69
CA LEU A 770 9.30 -1.71 -35.98
C LEU A 770 8.22 -2.14 -36.99
N VAL A 771 7.66 -3.35 -36.87
CA VAL A 771 6.44 -3.75 -37.60
C VAL A 771 5.23 -2.99 -37.06
N ARG A 772 5.08 -2.90 -35.73
CA ARG A 772 3.95 -2.23 -35.07
C ARG A 772 3.89 -0.73 -35.37
N SER A 773 5.05 -0.06 -35.48
CA SER A 773 5.13 1.34 -35.94
C SER A 773 4.99 1.52 -37.45
N GLY A 774 4.86 0.44 -38.23
CA GLY A 774 4.81 0.47 -39.69
C GLY A 774 6.14 0.81 -40.38
N THR A 775 7.25 0.85 -39.64
CA THR A 775 8.60 1.11 -40.18
C THR A 775 9.12 -0.07 -41.00
N VAL A 776 8.75 -1.30 -40.63
CA VAL A 776 9.10 -2.55 -41.31
C VAL A 776 7.82 -3.27 -41.72
N THR A 777 7.76 -3.81 -42.95
CA THR A 777 6.58 -4.59 -43.39
C THR A 777 6.65 -6.04 -42.90
N GLU A 778 5.50 -6.68 -42.70
CA GLU A 778 5.40 -8.12 -42.33
C GLU A 778 6.25 -9.02 -43.25
N ASP A 779 6.22 -8.75 -44.55
CA ASP A 779 7.04 -9.40 -45.58
C ASP A 779 8.56 -9.28 -45.31
N ALA A 780 8.99 -8.10 -44.85
CA ALA A 780 10.39 -7.82 -44.54
C ALA A 780 10.80 -8.45 -43.21
N ALA A 781 10.00 -8.25 -42.16
CA ALA A 781 10.19 -8.89 -40.86
C ALA A 781 10.27 -10.41 -40.99
N SER A 782 9.38 -11.05 -41.74
CA SER A 782 9.40 -12.51 -41.98
C SER A 782 10.74 -13.02 -42.55
N ARG A 783 11.43 -12.21 -43.36
CA ARG A 783 12.78 -12.55 -43.88
C ARG A 783 13.87 -12.33 -42.83
N MET A 784 13.76 -11.27 -42.03
CA MET A 784 14.68 -11.00 -40.92
C MET A 784 14.59 -12.09 -39.85
N MET A 785 13.37 -12.43 -39.40
CA MET A 785 13.12 -13.50 -38.42
C MET A 785 13.75 -14.83 -38.89
N ALA A 786 13.48 -15.25 -40.12
CA ALA A 786 14.02 -16.50 -40.67
C ALA A 786 15.56 -16.53 -40.79
N THR A 787 16.23 -15.37 -40.84
CA THR A 787 17.70 -15.27 -40.76
C THR A 787 18.20 -15.26 -39.31
N LEU A 788 17.45 -14.65 -38.39
CA LEU A 788 17.72 -14.69 -36.95
C LEU A 788 17.51 -16.09 -36.34
N ASP A 789 16.57 -16.88 -36.86
CA ASP A 789 16.40 -18.30 -36.50
C ASP A 789 17.65 -19.12 -36.85
N GLN A 790 18.17 -18.96 -38.07
CA GLN A 790 19.42 -19.59 -38.50
C GLN A 790 20.61 -19.12 -37.64
N ALA A 791 20.64 -17.85 -37.24
CA ALA A 791 21.66 -17.33 -36.33
C ALA A 791 21.57 -17.96 -34.93
N ALA A 792 20.37 -18.15 -34.39
CA ALA A 792 20.15 -18.84 -33.11
C ALA A 792 20.60 -20.31 -33.18
N GLU A 793 20.22 -21.06 -34.22
CA GLU A 793 20.68 -22.43 -34.44
C GLU A 793 22.21 -22.49 -34.51
N ALA A 794 22.84 -21.62 -35.31
CA ALA A 794 24.30 -21.59 -35.48
C ALA A 794 25.06 -21.23 -34.19
N LEU A 795 24.55 -20.27 -33.40
CA LEU A 795 25.12 -19.87 -32.11
C LEU A 795 24.99 -20.97 -31.04
N SER A 796 23.89 -21.75 -31.07
CA SER A 796 23.70 -22.90 -30.18
C SER A 796 24.67 -24.07 -30.47
N GLY A 797 25.20 -24.12 -31.71
CA GLY A 797 26.02 -25.20 -32.22
C GLY A 797 27.53 -24.92 -32.18
N SER A 798 28.14 -24.75 -33.35
CA SER A 798 29.59 -24.50 -33.49
C SER A 798 29.98 -23.02 -33.45
N GLY A 799 29.00 -22.12 -33.36
CA GLY A 799 29.18 -20.69 -33.11
C GLY A 799 29.82 -19.88 -34.23
N ARG A 800 30.11 -20.46 -35.40
CA ARG A 800 30.80 -19.76 -36.50
C ARG A 800 30.23 -20.09 -37.88
N ASP A 801 29.60 -19.09 -38.49
CA ASP A 801 29.27 -19.04 -39.90
C ASP A 801 29.43 -17.59 -40.41
N ARG A 802 30.37 -17.40 -41.33
CA ARG A 802 30.75 -16.07 -41.84
C ARG A 802 29.83 -15.54 -42.92
N ASP A 803 29.17 -16.42 -43.65
CA ASP A 803 28.25 -16.02 -44.70
C ASP A 803 26.91 -15.61 -44.03
N LEU A 804 26.49 -16.35 -43.00
CA LEU A 804 25.40 -15.97 -42.11
C LEU A 804 25.71 -14.69 -41.29
N ALA A 805 26.93 -14.52 -40.80
CA ALA A 805 27.33 -13.27 -40.13
C ALA A 805 27.13 -12.03 -41.03
N GLY A 806 27.48 -12.13 -42.32
CA GLY A 806 27.24 -11.07 -43.29
C GLY A 806 25.74 -10.87 -43.61
N ALA A 807 24.96 -11.95 -43.64
CA ALA A 807 23.51 -11.86 -43.83
C ALA A 807 22.81 -11.16 -42.65
N VAL A 808 23.21 -11.47 -41.41
CA VAL A 808 22.68 -10.86 -40.18
C VAL A 808 23.05 -9.37 -40.11
N GLU A 809 24.30 -9.00 -40.35
CA GLU A 809 24.77 -7.61 -40.33
C GLU A 809 24.04 -6.74 -41.35
N GLY A 810 23.64 -7.32 -42.49
CA GLY A 810 22.88 -6.65 -43.55
C GLY A 810 21.37 -6.52 -43.31
N LEU A 811 20.78 -7.10 -42.24
CA LEU A 811 19.32 -7.13 -42.09
C LEU A 811 18.68 -5.74 -41.92
N ALA A 812 19.38 -4.77 -41.32
CA ALA A 812 18.89 -3.41 -41.14
C ALA A 812 19.18 -2.47 -42.35
N GLU A 813 19.84 -2.94 -43.41
CA GLU A 813 20.20 -2.09 -44.55
C GLU A 813 18.96 -1.51 -45.24
N GLY A 814 18.80 -0.18 -45.17
CA GLY A 814 17.70 0.54 -45.79
C GLY A 814 16.42 0.65 -44.95
N VAL A 815 16.43 0.18 -43.71
CA VAL A 815 15.36 0.48 -42.73
C VAL A 815 15.55 1.91 -42.21
N SER A 816 14.48 2.71 -42.16
CA SER A 816 14.51 4.06 -41.59
C SER A 816 13.12 4.51 -41.12
N ALA A 817 13.05 5.01 -39.88
CA ALA A 817 11.83 5.58 -39.31
C ALA A 817 11.74 7.10 -39.52
N SER A 818 10.51 7.63 -39.51
CA SER A 818 10.21 9.06 -39.64
C SER A 818 10.38 9.87 -38.36
N ASP A 819 10.22 9.21 -37.21
CA ASP A 819 10.18 9.75 -35.86
C ASP A 819 11.44 9.36 -35.05
N ALA A 820 11.64 10.01 -33.90
CA ALA A 820 12.85 9.81 -33.08
C ALA A 820 12.92 8.42 -32.43
N GLN A 821 11.80 7.94 -31.87
CA GLN A 821 11.70 6.66 -31.15
C GLN A 821 11.97 5.47 -32.10
N GLY A 822 11.43 5.52 -33.32
CA GLY A 822 11.74 4.56 -34.37
C GLY A 822 13.18 4.65 -34.88
N GLN A 823 13.78 5.84 -34.95
CA GLN A 823 15.20 6.01 -35.34
C GLN A 823 16.14 5.39 -34.28
N GLU A 824 15.82 5.55 -33.01
CA GLU A 824 16.51 4.92 -31.89
C GLU A 824 16.38 3.39 -31.93
N ARG A 825 15.17 2.85 -32.12
CA ARG A 825 14.96 1.40 -32.32
C ARG A 825 15.73 0.82 -33.52
N VAL A 826 15.80 1.54 -34.64
CA VAL A 826 16.61 1.12 -35.81
C VAL A 826 18.11 1.14 -35.48
N ALA A 827 18.59 2.14 -34.74
CA ALA A 827 19.99 2.20 -34.30
C ALA A 827 20.32 1.06 -33.32
N ALA A 828 19.45 0.79 -32.35
CA ALA A 828 19.60 -0.29 -31.38
C ALA A 828 19.61 -1.67 -32.07
N LEU A 829 18.63 -1.95 -32.93
CA LEU A 829 18.59 -3.15 -33.78
C LEU A 829 19.89 -3.33 -34.57
N THR A 830 20.39 -2.27 -35.21
CA THR A 830 21.66 -2.31 -35.96
C THR A 830 22.85 -2.68 -35.06
N GLY A 831 22.88 -2.16 -33.82
CA GLY A 831 23.86 -2.54 -32.80
C GLY A 831 23.78 -4.01 -32.41
N THR A 832 22.57 -4.52 -32.11
CA THR A 832 22.34 -5.94 -31.77
C THR A 832 22.76 -6.86 -32.91
N LEU A 833 22.39 -6.55 -34.16
CA LEU A 833 22.76 -7.31 -35.36
C LEU A 833 24.28 -7.35 -35.57
N ALA A 834 24.97 -6.21 -35.41
CA ALA A 834 26.43 -6.17 -35.49
C ALA A 834 27.12 -7.01 -34.39
N GLY A 835 26.52 -7.07 -33.19
CA GLY A 835 26.98 -7.94 -32.10
C GLY A 835 26.77 -9.44 -32.40
N ILE A 836 25.60 -9.84 -32.91
CA ILE A 836 25.31 -11.21 -33.34
C ILE A 836 26.28 -11.63 -34.46
N ALA A 837 26.44 -10.79 -35.48
CA ALA A 837 27.40 -10.99 -36.56
C ALA A 837 28.85 -11.05 -36.06
N GLY A 838 29.19 -10.29 -35.01
CA GLY A 838 30.47 -10.34 -34.31
C GLY A 838 30.76 -11.71 -33.68
N ARG A 839 29.74 -12.35 -33.08
CA ARG A 839 29.85 -13.68 -32.43
C ARG A 839 30.04 -14.81 -33.45
N LEU A 840 29.45 -14.69 -34.64
CA LEU A 840 29.46 -15.70 -35.71
C LEU A 840 30.79 -15.80 -36.53
N ARG A 841 31.86 -15.07 -36.18
CA ARG A 841 33.05 -14.84 -37.05
C ARG A 841 34.33 -15.67 -36.79
#